data_AF-A0A6N2XIF0-F1
#
_entry.id   AF-A0A6N2XIF0-F1
#
_cell.length_a   1.000
_cell.length_b   1.000
_cell.length_c   1.000
_cell.angle_alpha   90.00
_cell.angle_beta   90.00
_cell.angle_gamma   90.00
#
_symmetry.space_group_name_H-M   'P 1'
#
loop_
_entity.id
_entity.type
_entity.pdbx_description
1 polymer ?
#
loop_
_entity_poly.entity_id
_entity_poly.type
_entity_poly.pdbx_seq_one_letter_code
_entity_poly.pdbx_strand_id
1 'polypeptide(L)'
;MKSLSLYIDKWFITVAINYDGNVIPLSLPNGEDRIWLYFHEDIANSRIEYGKAFENNYRDKLPHYFGDIFNLIEEGDHHFIRYERRQEEMRDIFKVAGIFNHIHQAMNEYDTIDTYISFSSDIPDVARLRFIEELEEANFKVVESVARISHLALEECKKRNVFTNNGTYLVLVATNDNFHFSLYENKGNIFLRKNEGTLLGHGFDVRRRALIETIVENINKNTKLLKSREEIDLECVRQNRFASAWLDKIAKSKPYIPVAFSGITFAIAPNNPGVVQVFPNELDSRTTGIVEDMVRKIADFVKENQLQPHEIEGIVFIGNTFTNHTFARAINNRFIVDDDKIVIYREEELPKVVSVYSQIDCNQFKGATAEFMNDAKTQEILNKQAKEEEEKRLKAEANARRQQELIDSQKKAEQEYRNAVENIERHESVHNYEEMLEWAEIALTNRPDDEFAKEKATLARQLLADQKAANKQFNAVLQRAKTAFSEERWTDAVSQCEMALELRPNSDEASRLKIEALRRMEIKEKVQTLLNRADVFFAQKLFAEALREVSKILGLDPLNHDAKEIERKISEVNAQHEKVINNLIAKLNETELGKDYTSAINICESLIEEDSANIRKWTSKKERLISNQKELEETKQKLDGLRQDINRAHFEEDWVKLKLLCENFLNIEPNHEISQFLAKAKKRIEEIKVKEAKEKALATINGLIIDGYINEAQKEIDRFAQNYPSEHSVVKDLRKKLFSFDSDGVSQPKSTNPPRKPIGFNSSSTNVTGEDNDFFETTSSEVHPLRRTSKKKEPTKESPTKDFFDSALTTNSKKSVPKLNITNNDFNF
;
A
#
# COMPACT_ATOMS: atom_id res chain seq x y z
N MET A 1 -79.97 -32.12 -57.59
CA MET A 1 -79.35 -30.83 -57.25
C MET A 1 -78.01 -31.12 -56.61
N LYS A 2 -76.96 -30.42 -57.02
CA LYS A 2 -75.65 -30.52 -56.35
C LYS A 2 -75.62 -29.55 -55.18
N SER A 3 -75.22 -30.03 -54.02
CA SER A 3 -74.99 -29.19 -52.85
C SER A 3 -73.68 -29.56 -52.18
N LEU A 4 -73.00 -28.56 -51.63
CA LEU A 4 -71.79 -28.73 -50.88
C LEU A 4 -72.10 -28.72 -49.39
N SER A 5 -71.56 -29.66 -48.62
CA SER A 5 -71.66 -29.63 -47.16
C SER A 5 -70.27 -29.76 -46.55
N LEU A 6 -69.93 -28.81 -45.69
CA LEU A 6 -68.62 -28.64 -45.08
C LEU A 6 -68.71 -28.83 -43.57
N TYR A 7 -67.77 -29.57 -42.99
CA TYR A 7 -67.52 -29.53 -41.56
C TYR A 7 -66.15 -28.90 -41.32
N ILE A 8 -66.18 -27.78 -40.61
CA ILE A 8 -65.00 -26.98 -40.31
C ILE A 8 -64.60 -27.29 -38.87
N ASP A 9 -63.46 -27.97 -38.73
CA ASP A 9 -62.81 -28.21 -37.45
C ASP A 9 -61.58 -27.29 -37.30
N LYS A 10 -61.02 -27.24 -36.10
CA LYS A 10 -59.82 -26.46 -35.74
C LYS A 10 -58.62 -26.81 -36.64
N TRP A 11 -58.46 -28.09 -36.99
CA TRP A 11 -57.27 -28.59 -37.70
C TRP A 11 -57.54 -29.08 -39.13
N PHE A 12 -58.79 -29.29 -39.53
CA PHE A 12 -59.13 -29.79 -40.86
C PHE A 12 -60.53 -29.39 -41.30
N ILE A 13 -60.78 -29.45 -42.61
CA ILE A 13 -62.10 -29.30 -43.23
C ILE A 13 -62.49 -30.61 -43.91
N THR A 14 -63.63 -31.15 -43.53
CA THR A 14 -64.26 -32.29 -44.21
C THR A 14 -65.26 -31.79 -45.22
N VAL A 15 -65.19 -32.37 -46.44
CA VAL A 15 -66.03 -31.96 -47.57
C VAL A 15 -66.90 -33.11 -48.03
N ALA A 16 -68.20 -32.87 -48.12
CA ALA A 16 -69.18 -33.80 -48.65
C ALA A 16 -69.88 -33.16 -49.86
N ILE A 17 -69.72 -33.79 -51.03
CA ILE A 17 -70.43 -33.41 -52.24
C ILE A 17 -71.66 -34.30 -52.35
N ASN A 18 -72.86 -33.70 -52.32
CA ASN A 18 -74.10 -34.42 -52.53
C ASN A 18 -74.51 -34.31 -53.99
N TYR A 19 -74.51 -35.43 -54.71
CA TYR A 19 -74.99 -35.55 -56.08
C TYR A 19 -76.23 -36.44 -56.10
N ASP A 20 -77.41 -35.82 -56.19
CA ASP A 20 -78.71 -36.51 -56.27
C ASP A 20 -78.91 -37.60 -55.20
N GLY A 21 -78.46 -37.34 -53.96
CA GLY A 21 -78.60 -38.25 -52.82
C GLY A 21 -77.41 -39.17 -52.56
N ASN A 22 -76.43 -39.21 -53.47
CA ASN A 22 -75.17 -39.91 -53.28
C ASN A 22 -74.10 -38.98 -52.71
N VAL A 23 -73.43 -39.43 -51.65
CA VAL A 23 -72.36 -38.68 -50.99
C VAL A 23 -71.02 -39.09 -51.59
N ILE A 24 -70.34 -38.13 -52.22
CA ILE A 24 -69.00 -38.31 -52.76
C ILE A 24 -68.03 -37.54 -51.84
N PRO A 25 -67.06 -38.23 -51.19
CA PRO A 25 -66.00 -37.53 -50.46
C PRO A 25 -65.08 -36.80 -51.46
N LEU A 26 -64.53 -35.66 -51.05
CA LEU A 26 -63.63 -34.89 -51.89
C LEU A 26 -62.33 -35.69 -52.16
N SER A 27 -61.95 -35.81 -53.43
CA SER A 27 -60.63 -36.31 -53.83
C SER A 27 -59.73 -35.11 -54.08
N LEU A 28 -58.78 -34.88 -53.17
CA LEU A 28 -57.83 -33.79 -53.28
C LEU A 28 -56.62 -34.15 -54.16
N PRO A 29 -55.99 -33.18 -54.84
CA PRO A 29 -54.79 -33.43 -55.66
C PRO A 29 -53.61 -34.02 -54.86
N ASN A 30 -53.56 -33.76 -53.56
CA ASN A 30 -52.53 -34.24 -52.65
C ASN A 30 -52.77 -35.69 -52.14
N GLY A 31 -53.89 -36.31 -52.52
CA GLY A 31 -54.25 -37.68 -52.12
C GLY A 31 -54.76 -37.81 -50.68
N GLU A 32 -54.99 -36.69 -49.98
CA GLU A 32 -55.55 -36.69 -48.63
C GLU A 32 -57.09 -36.82 -48.67
N ASP A 33 -57.66 -37.37 -47.59
CA ASP A 33 -59.10 -37.60 -47.41
C ASP A 33 -59.88 -36.35 -47.01
N ARG A 34 -59.17 -35.30 -46.58
CA ARG A 34 -59.71 -34.04 -46.07
C ARG A 34 -58.68 -32.91 -46.21
N ILE A 35 -59.12 -31.68 -46.05
CA ILE A 35 -58.26 -30.49 -46.18
C ILE A 35 -57.65 -30.19 -44.81
N TRP A 36 -56.36 -30.49 -44.62
CA TRP A 36 -55.66 -30.17 -43.37
C TRP A 36 -55.24 -28.70 -43.32
N LEU A 37 -55.53 -28.03 -42.21
CA LEU A 37 -55.31 -26.59 -42.00
C LEU A 37 -53.91 -26.29 -41.42
N TYR A 38 -52.90 -26.95 -41.98
CA TYR A 38 -51.49 -26.63 -41.73
C TYR A 38 -50.90 -26.07 -43.02
N PHE A 39 -50.35 -24.87 -42.93
CA PHE A 39 -49.90 -24.10 -44.07
C PHE A 39 -48.38 -23.88 -44.02
N HIS A 40 -47.76 -23.92 -45.18
CA HIS A 40 -46.36 -23.58 -45.38
C HIS A 40 -46.25 -22.42 -46.36
N GLU A 41 -45.60 -21.35 -45.92
CA GLU A 41 -45.27 -20.18 -46.72
C GLU A 41 -43.93 -20.43 -47.42
N ASP A 42 -44.00 -20.85 -48.68
CA ASP A 42 -42.84 -21.00 -49.53
C ASP A 42 -42.48 -19.64 -50.15
N ILE A 43 -41.60 -18.92 -49.45
CA ILE A 43 -41.06 -17.62 -49.89
C ILE A 43 -40.30 -17.75 -51.21
N ALA A 44 -39.62 -18.88 -51.43
CA ALA A 44 -38.78 -19.08 -52.61
C ALA A 44 -39.62 -19.17 -53.89
N ASN A 45 -40.79 -19.82 -53.80
CA ASN A 45 -41.71 -19.98 -54.93
C ASN A 45 -42.91 -19.01 -54.89
N SER A 46 -43.02 -18.16 -53.85
CA SER A 46 -44.14 -17.24 -53.61
C SER A 46 -45.51 -17.94 -53.62
N ARG A 47 -45.58 -19.09 -52.96
CA ARG A 47 -46.75 -19.96 -52.87
C ARG A 47 -47.05 -20.33 -51.43
N ILE A 48 -48.33 -20.62 -51.17
CA ILE A 48 -48.76 -21.19 -49.90
C ILE A 48 -49.25 -22.59 -50.19
N GLU A 49 -48.68 -23.56 -49.49
CA GLU A 49 -49.06 -24.96 -49.59
C GLU A 49 -49.79 -25.37 -48.31
N TYR A 50 -50.75 -26.29 -48.42
CA TYR A 50 -51.45 -26.85 -47.28
C TYR A 50 -51.37 -28.37 -47.29
N GLY A 51 -51.44 -28.99 -46.11
CA GLY A 51 -51.48 -30.45 -45.99
C GLY A 51 -50.99 -30.96 -44.64
N LYS A 52 -51.27 -32.23 -44.36
CA LYS A 52 -50.92 -32.85 -43.07
C LYS A 52 -49.41 -32.95 -42.84
N ALA A 53 -48.64 -33.02 -43.92
CA ALA A 53 -47.18 -33.10 -43.86
C ALA A 53 -46.54 -31.95 -43.07
N PHE A 54 -47.18 -30.77 -43.05
CA PHE A 54 -46.67 -29.57 -42.38
C PHE A 54 -47.00 -29.49 -40.88
N GLU A 55 -47.83 -30.41 -40.35
CA GLU A 55 -48.23 -30.44 -38.94
C GLU A 55 -47.02 -30.44 -38.00
N ASN A 56 -46.02 -31.28 -38.27
CA ASN A 56 -44.83 -31.38 -37.44
C ASN A 56 -44.01 -30.09 -37.45
N ASN A 57 -43.89 -29.45 -38.61
CA ASN A 57 -43.11 -28.22 -38.79
C ASN A 57 -43.75 -27.03 -38.06
N TYR A 58 -45.08 -26.94 -38.13
CA TYR A 58 -45.85 -25.97 -37.33
C TYR A 58 -45.68 -26.22 -35.83
N ARG A 59 -45.82 -27.47 -35.37
CA ARG A 59 -45.61 -27.84 -33.96
C ARG A 59 -44.17 -27.59 -33.49
N ASP A 60 -43.21 -27.51 -34.41
CA ASP A 60 -41.81 -27.15 -34.15
C ASP A 60 -41.58 -25.65 -34.05
N LYS A 61 -42.62 -24.84 -34.24
CA LYS A 61 -42.57 -23.38 -34.31
C LYS A 61 -41.51 -22.92 -35.32
N LEU A 62 -41.34 -23.68 -36.40
CA LEU A 62 -40.49 -23.25 -37.50
C LEU A 62 -41.10 -22.00 -38.13
N PRO A 63 -40.27 -21.00 -38.49
CA PRO A 63 -40.78 -19.83 -39.19
C PRO A 63 -41.41 -20.25 -40.53
N HIS A 64 -42.41 -19.51 -41.00
CA HIS A 64 -43.13 -19.77 -42.25
C HIS A 64 -44.06 -20.99 -42.24
N TYR A 65 -44.36 -21.53 -41.06
CA TYR A 65 -45.38 -22.57 -40.88
C TYR A 65 -46.50 -22.08 -39.99
N PHE A 66 -47.74 -22.18 -40.47
CA PHE A 66 -48.93 -21.71 -39.78
C PHE A 66 -49.89 -22.85 -39.50
N GLY A 67 -50.59 -22.75 -38.38
CA GLY A 67 -51.63 -23.67 -37.91
C GLY A 67 -52.51 -22.94 -36.91
N ASP A 68 -53.59 -23.57 -36.48
CA ASP A 68 -54.61 -22.92 -35.63
C ASP A 68 -55.13 -21.61 -36.25
N ILE A 69 -55.39 -21.67 -37.57
CA ILE A 69 -55.62 -20.50 -38.41
C ILE A 69 -56.81 -19.66 -37.96
N PHE A 70 -57.86 -20.28 -37.41
CA PHE A 70 -59.03 -19.54 -36.95
C PHE A 70 -58.72 -18.60 -35.78
N ASN A 71 -57.83 -18.99 -34.87
CA ASN A 71 -57.36 -18.10 -33.80
C ASN A 71 -56.53 -16.95 -34.38
N LEU A 72 -55.66 -17.24 -35.36
CA LEU A 72 -54.88 -16.19 -36.05
C LEU A 72 -55.78 -15.20 -36.81
N ILE A 73 -56.90 -15.66 -37.37
CA ILE A 73 -57.90 -14.82 -38.04
C ILE A 73 -58.67 -13.96 -37.04
N GLU A 74 -59.08 -14.50 -35.89
CA GLU A 74 -59.74 -13.72 -34.84
C GLU A 74 -58.82 -12.63 -34.29
N GLU A 75 -57.55 -12.97 -34.09
CA GLU A 75 -56.54 -12.01 -33.66
C GLU A 75 -56.30 -10.93 -34.72
N GLY A 76 -56.37 -11.23 -36.02
CA GLY A 76 -56.34 -10.22 -37.10
C GLY A 76 -55.01 -9.46 -37.28
N ASP A 77 -54.03 -9.63 -36.38
CA ASP A 77 -52.70 -9.00 -36.47
C ASP A 77 -51.70 -9.87 -37.25
N HIS A 78 -52.07 -11.12 -37.50
CA HIS A 78 -51.23 -12.09 -38.19
C HIS A 78 -51.34 -11.93 -39.71
N HIS A 79 -50.18 -11.85 -40.35
CA HIS A 79 -50.04 -11.67 -41.78
C HIS A 79 -49.05 -12.69 -42.33
N PHE A 80 -49.29 -13.13 -43.56
CA PHE A 80 -48.30 -13.89 -44.33
C PHE A 80 -47.79 -13.03 -45.48
N ILE A 81 -46.64 -13.41 -46.05
CA ILE A 81 -45.97 -12.64 -47.08
C ILE A 81 -46.00 -13.41 -48.40
N ARG A 82 -46.45 -12.73 -49.46
CA ARG A 82 -46.42 -13.23 -50.83
C ARG A 82 -45.97 -12.13 -51.78
N TYR A 83 -45.13 -12.45 -52.77
CA TYR A 83 -44.57 -11.56 -53.80
C TYR A 83 -43.97 -10.24 -53.27
N GLU A 84 -42.66 -10.01 -53.48
CA GLU A 84 -42.00 -8.72 -53.17
C GLU A 84 -42.24 -8.17 -51.75
N ARG A 85 -42.52 -9.04 -50.77
CA ARG A 85 -42.76 -8.69 -49.37
C ARG A 85 -44.09 -7.99 -49.05
N ARG A 86 -45.14 -8.14 -49.86
CA ARG A 86 -46.47 -7.65 -49.49
C ARG A 86 -47.06 -8.52 -48.38
N GLN A 87 -47.49 -7.87 -47.29
CA GLN A 87 -48.25 -8.51 -46.22
C GLN A 87 -49.71 -8.67 -46.67
N GLU A 88 -50.22 -9.89 -46.61
CA GLU A 88 -51.62 -10.25 -46.83
C GLU A 88 -52.24 -10.73 -45.51
N GLU A 89 -53.54 -10.48 -45.32
CA GLU A 89 -54.24 -10.84 -44.08
C GLU A 89 -54.38 -12.36 -43.97
N MET A 90 -54.28 -12.91 -42.75
CA MET A 90 -54.40 -14.37 -42.54
C MET A 90 -55.72 -14.96 -43.08
N ARG A 91 -56.80 -14.19 -43.18
CA ARG A 91 -58.09 -14.66 -43.72
C ARG A 91 -58.01 -15.08 -45.20
N ASP A 92 -57.14 -14.44 -45.98
CA ASP A 92 -56.97 -14.72 -47.42
C ASP A 92 -56.25 -16.05 -47.68
N ILE A 93 -55.69 -16.69 -46.65
CA ILE A 93 -54.84 -17.87 -46.77
C ILE A 93 -55.54 -19.03 -47.48
N PHE A 94 -56.85 -19.21 -47.29
CA PHE A 94 -57.63 -20.28 -47.93
C PHE A 94 -57.72 -20.09 -49.45
N LYS A 95 -57.91 -18.86 -49.89
CA LYS A 95 -57.96 -18.48 -51.31
C LYS A 95 -56.58 -18.61 -51.95
N VAL A 96 -55.55 -18.11 -51.27
CA VAL A 96 -54.17 -18.13 -51.78
C VAL A 96 -53.61 -19.55 -51.86
N ALA A 97 -53.91 -20.41 -50.88
CA ALA A 97 -53.53 -21.82 -50.89
C ALA A 97 -54.31 -22.67 -51.92
N GLY A 98 -55.29 -22.08 -52.61
CA GLY A 98 -56.07 -22.73 -53.66
C GLY A 98 -57.14 -23.69 -53.15
N ILE A 99 -57.46 -23.67 -51.85
CA ILE A 99 -58.45 -24.56 -51.23
C ILE A 99 -59.82 -24.42 -51.91
N PHE A 100 -60.28 -23.18 -52.08
CA PHE A 100 -61.55 -22.89 -52.76
C PHE A 100 -61.54 -23.33 -54.23
N ASN A 101 -60.40 -23.19 -54.93
CA ASN A 101 -60.24 -23.64 -56.30
C ASN A 101 -60.32 -25.17 -56.41
N HIS A 102 -59.73 -25.91 -55.47
CA HIS A 102 -59.80 -27.37 -55.43
C HIS A 102 -61.24 -27.86 -55.20
N ILE A 103 -62.02 -27.16 -54.37
CA ILE A 103 -63.43 -27.47 -54.15
C ILE A 103 -64.26 -27.23 -55.43
N HIS A 104 -64.08 -26.08 -56.10
CA HIS A 104 -64.75 -25.78 -57.36
C HIS A 104 -64.42 -26.80 -58.46
N GLN A 105 -63.14 -27.19 -58.59
CA GLN A 105 -62.71 -28.22 -59.53
C GLN A 105 -63.39 -29.58 -59.27
N ALA A 106 -63.54 -29.98 -58.01
CA ALA A 106 -64.18 -31.24 -57.67
C ALA A 106 -65.69 -31.25 -57.97
N MET A 107 -66.35 -30.09 -57.97
CA MET A 107 -67.78 -29.95 -58.27
C MET A 107 -68.08 -29.92 -59.78
N ASN A 108 -67.05 -29.71 -60.61
CA ASN A 108 -67.17 -29.47 -62.06
C ASN A 108 -68.14 -28.33 -62.41
N GLU A 109 -68.29 -27.35 -61.51
CA GLU A 109 -69.14 -26.18 -61.65
C GLU A 109 -68.36 -24.95 -61.15
N TYR A 110 -68.32 -23.90 -61.98
CA TYR A 110 -67.68 -22.62 -61.63
C TYR A 110 -68.72 -21.54 -61.25
N ASP A 111 -70.00 -21.91 -61.27
CA ASP A 111 -71.14 -21.05 -60.90
C ASP A 111 -71.36 -21.06 -59.37
N THR A 112 -72.37 -20.33 -58.89
CA THR A 112 -72.70 -20.26 -57.45
C THR A 112 -73.14 -21.61 -56.88
N ILE A 113 -72.44 -22.10 -55.86
CA ILE A 113 -72.71 -23.39 -55.22
C ILE A 113 -73.42 -23.19 -53.88
N ASP A 114 -74.59 -23.80 -53.72
CA ASP A 114 -75.30 -23.84 -52.43
C ASP A 114 -74.49 -24.68 -51.42
N THR A 115 -74.06 -24.03 -50.34
CA THR A 115 -73.10 -24.55 -49.36
C THR A 115 -73.69 -24.54 -47.95
N TYR A 116 -73.59 -25.68 -47.27
CA TYR A 116 -74.01 -25.87 -45.88
C TYR A 116 -72.78 -26.07 -45.01
N ILE A 117 -72.69 -25.40 -43.87
CA ILE A 117 -71.46 -25.39 -43.06
C ILE A 117 -71.77 -25.77 -41.62
N SER A 118 -71.03 -26.72 -41.07
CA SER A 118 -71.08 -27.05 -39.65
C SER A 118 -69.74 -26.71 -39.01
N PHE A 119 -69.74 -25.82 -38.01
CA PHE A 119 -68.52 -25.46 -37.29
C PHE A 119 -68.35 -26.27 -36.01
N SER A 120 -67.12 -26.65 -35.72
CA SER A 120 -66.71 -27.12 -34.39
C SER A 120 -66.95 -26.03 -33.34
N SER A 121 -67.24 -26.46 -32.11
CA SER A 121 -67.45 -25.55 -30.97
C SER A 121 -66.21 -24.77 -30.59
N ASP A 122 -65.01 -25.27 -30.94
CA ASP A 122 -63.74 -24.62 -30.60
C ASP A 122 -63.33 -23.48 -31.52
N ILE A 123 -64.04 -23.26 -32.63
CA ILE A 123 -63.75 -22.15 -33.54
C ILE A 123 -64.41 -20.88 -33.00
N PRO A 124 -63.68 -19.77 -32.80
CA PRO A 124 -64.27 -18.52 -32.32
C PRO A 124 -65.32 -17.94 -33.27
N ASP A 125 -66.34 -17.28 -32.73
CA ASP A 125 -67.47 -16.79 -33.52
C ASP A 125 -67.07 -15.72 -34.56
N VAL A 126 -66.11 -14.85 -34.23
CA VAL A 126 -65.55 -13.87 -35.17
C VAL A 126 -64.84 -14.57 -36.34
N ALA A 127 -64.07 -15.61 -36.06
CA ALA A 127 -63.37 -16.39 -37.09
C ALA A 127 -64.36 -17.17 -37.98
N ARG A 128 -65.47 -17.69 -37.41
CA ARG A 128 -66.56 -18.31 -38.19
C ARG A 128 -67.19 -17.31 -39.15
N LEU A 129 -67.49 -16.09 -38.68
CA LEU A 129 -68.06 -15.02 -39.50
C LEU A 129 -67.12 -14.67 -40.66
N ARG A 130 -65.82 -14.44 -40.38
CA ARG A 130 -64.80 -14.14 -41.39
C ARG A 130 -64.68 -15.25 -42.44
N PHE A 131 -64.72 -16.51 -42.01
CA PHE A 131 -64.65 -17.64 -42.94
C PHE A 131 -65.89 -17.74 -43.84
N ILE A 132 -67.08 -17.40 -43.33
CA ILE A 132 -68.30 -17.32 -44.14
C ILE A 132 -68.18 -16.21 -45.19
N GLU A 133 -67.69 -15.02 -44.81
CA GLU A 133 -67.45 -13.91 -45.73
C GLU A 133 -66.50 -14.32 -46.87
N GLU A 134 -65.37 -14.98 -46.55
CA GLU A 134 -64.40 -15.47 -47.53
C GLU A 134 -64.98 -16.52 -48.49
N LEU A 135 -65.88 -17.38 -48.01
CA LEU A 135 -66.59 -18.34 -48.86
C LEU A 135 -67.56 -17.64 -49.83
N GLU A 136 -68.31 -16.65 -49.34
CA GLU A 136 -69.22 -15.86 -50.18
C GLU A 136 -68.46 -15.09 -51.26
N GLU A 137 -67.30 -14.50 -50.92
CA GLU A 137 -66.39 -13.85 -51.88
C GLU A 137 -65.83 -14.82 -52.93
N ALA A 138 -65.74 -16.11 -52.59
CA ALA A 138 -65.29 -17.17 -53.48
C ALA A 138 -66.43 -17.86 -54.28
N ASN A 139 -67.62 -17.25 -54.36
CA ASN A 139 -68.83 -17.73 -55.04
C ASN A 139 -69.50 -18.97 -54.39
N PHE A 140 -69.29 -19.21 -53.09
CA PHE A 140 -70.07 -20.21 -52.34
C PHE A 140 -71.24 -19.52 -51.63
N LYS A 141 -72.47 -19.87 -52.01
CA LYS A 141 -73.67 -19.32 -51.37
C LYS A 141 -73.97 -20.11 -50.10
N VAL A 142 -73.69 -19.51 -48.94
CA VAL A 142 -73.93 -20.16 -47.65
C VAL A 142 -75.41 -20.15 -47.33
N VAL A 143 -76.02 -21.33 -47.29
CA VAL A 143 -77.46 -21.49 -47.02
C VAL A 143 -77.74 -21.51 -45.52
N GLU A 144 -76.93 -22.26 -44.76
CA GLU A 144 -77.06 -22.39 -43.31
C GLU A 144 -75.72 -22.80 -42.69
N SER A 145 -75.40 -22.28 -41.49
CA SER A 145 -74.10 -22.45 -40.83
C SER A 145 -74.14 -22.90 -39.36
N VAL A 146 -75.32 -22.91 -38.73
CA VAL A 146 -75.45 -23.03 -37.27
C VAL A 146 -75.53 -24.48 -36.77
N ALA A 147 -75.95 -25.43 -37.60
CA ALA A 147 -76.18 -26.79 -37.13
C ALA A 147 -74.85 -27.45 -36.74
N ARG A 148 -74.78 -27.93 -35.50
CA ARG A 148 -73.62 -28.67 -34.98
C ARG A 148 -73.54 -30.06 -35.58
N ILE A 149 -72.33 -30.58 -35.71
CA ILE A 149 -72.09 -31.95 -36.17
C ILE A 149 -72.85 -32.98 -35.32
N SER A 150 -73.06 -32.71 -34.03
CA SER A 150 -73.86 -33.54 -33.13
C SER A 150 -75.32 -33.67 -33.58
N HIS A 151 -75.93 -32.57 -34.02
CA HIS A 151 -77.31 -32.58 -34.52
C HIS A 151 -77.39 -33.34 -35.86
N LEU A 152 -76.43 -33.08 -36.75
CA LEU A 152 -76.36 -33.76 -38.05
C LEU A 152 -76.19 -35.28 -37.90
N ALA A 153 -75.42 -35.74 -36.92
CA ALA A 153 -75.23 -37.16 -36.63
C ALA A 153 -76.52 -37.83 -36.13
N LEU A 154 -77.31 -37.14 -35.30
CA LEU A 154 -78.60 -37.64 -34.85
C LEU A 154 -79.62 -37.75 -36.00
N GLU A 155 -79.63 -36.76 -36.90
CA GLU A 155 -80.47 -36.81 -38.10
C GLU A 155 -80.04 -37.92 -39.06
N GLU A 156 -78.74 -38.19 -39.18
CA GLU A 156 -78.22 -39.35 -39.93
C GLU A 156 -78.71 -40.67 -39.32
N CYS A 157 -78.60 -40.82 -37.99
CA CYS A 157 -79.09 -42.00 -37.28
C CYS A 157 -80.62 -42.18 -37.43
N LYS A 158 -81.37 -41.08 -37.44
CA LYS A 158 -82.82 -41.07 -37.68
C LYS A 158 -83.14 -41.57 -39.10
N LYS A 159 -82.38 -41.12 -40.10
CA LYS A 159 -82.49 -41.59 -41.50
C LYS A 159 -82.19 -43.08 -41.65
N ARG A 160 -81.27 -43.63 -40.84
CA ARG A 160 -80.97 -45.07 -40.78
C ARG A 160 -82.00 -45.89 -39.98
N ASN A 161 -83.04 -45.25 -39.44
CA ASN A 161 -84.04 -45.85 -38.54
C ASN A 161 -83.44 -46.45 -37.24
N VAL A 162 -82.30 -45.95 -36.78
CA VAL A 162 -81.67 -46.41 -35.53
C VAL A 162 -82.28 -45.68 -34.32
N PHE A 163 -82.47 -44.36 -34.45
CA PHE A 163 -83.03 -43.48 -33.42
C PHE A 163 -84.41 -42.97 -33.82
N THR A 164 -85.43 -43.78 -33.56
CA THR A 164 -86.84 -43.47 -33.84
C THR A 164 -87.64 -43.12 -32.58
N ASN A 165 -87.11 -43.44 -31.39
CA ASN A 165 -87.81 -43.24 -30.13
C ASN A 165 -87.78 -41.76 -29.70
N ASN A 166 -88.85 -41.30 -29.06
CA ASN A 166 -88.85 -40.01 -28.38
C ASN A 166 -88.10 -40.17 -27.06
N GLY A 167 -87.20 -39.23 -26.76
CA GLY A 167 -86.39 -39.28 -25.54
C GLY A 167 -85.11 -38.47 -25.65
N THR A 168 -84.21 -38.66 -24.70
CA THR A 168 -82.94 -37.90 -24.63
C THR A 168 -81.80 -38.74 -25.20
N TYR A 169 -80.96 -38.10 -26.01
CA TYR A 169 -79.82 -38.69 -26.69
C TYR A 169 -78.55 -37.97 -26.25
N LEU A 170 -77.48 -38.75 -26.03
CA LEU A 170 -76.17 -38.24 -25.66
C LEU A 170 -75.24 -38.30 -26.87
N VAL A 171 -74.66 -37.17 -27.25
CA VAL A 171 -73.69 -37.09 -28.35
C VAL A 171 -72.34 -36.66 -27.83
N LEU A 172 -71.32 -37.47 -28.11
CA LEU A 172 -69.94 -37.31 -27.67
C LEU A 172 -69.06 -37.08 -28.89
N VAL A 173 -68.35 -35.95 -28.93
CA VAL A 173 -67.55 -35.48 -30.07
C VAL A 173 -66.11 -35.28 -29.62
N ALA A 174 -65.19 -35.95 -30.32
CA ALA A 174 -63.77 -35.99 -30.02
C ALA A 174 -62.99 -35.96 -31.35
N THR A 175 -63.13 -34.86 -32.09
CA THR A 175 -62.52 -34.66 -33.43
C THR A 175 -61.26 -33.79 -33.40
N ASN A 176 -61.03 -33.06 -32.31
CA ASN A 176 -59.90 -32.13 -32.15
C ASN A 176 -59.29 -32.20 -30.73
N ASP A 177 -58.71 -31.11 -30.24
CA ASP A 177 -58.04 -31.05 -28.93
C ASP A 177 -59.02 -31.31 -27.77
N ASN A 178 -60.27 -30.89 -27.93
CA ASN A 178 -61.28 -30.87 -26.87
C ASN A 178 -62.32 -31.96 -27.06
N PHE A 179 -62.84 -32.43 -25.93
CA PHE A 179 -63.87 -33.44 -25.91
C PHE A 179 -65.21 -32.78 -25.58
N HIS A 180 -66.11 -32.71 -26.54
CA HIS A 180 -67.43 -32.12 -26.35
C HIS A 180 -68.48 -33.19 -26.12
N PHE A 181 -69.44 -32.91 -25.26
CA PHE A 181 -70.57 -33.78 -25.02
C PHE A 181 -71.83 -32.94 -24.91
N SER A 182 -72.92 -33.45 -25.48
CA SER A 182 -74.14 -32.67 -25.65
C SER A 182 -75.37 -33.56 -25.50
N LEU A 183 -76.42 -32.99 -24.90
CA LEU A 183 -77.70 -33.66 -24.70
C LEU A 183 -78.73 -33.09 -25.66
N TYR A 184 -79.38 -33.98 -26.40
CA TYR A 184 -80.44 -33.64 -27.33
C TYR A 184 -81.74 -34.34 -26.94
N GLU A 185 -82.86 -33.66 -27.05
CA GLU A 185 -84.18 -34.22 -26.85
C GLU A 185 -84.91 -34.36 -28.19
N ASN A 186 -85.35 -35.58 -28.51
CA ASN A 186 -86.17 -35.85 -29.68
C ASN A 186 -87.65 -35.66 -29.35
N LYS A 187 -88.30 -34.67 -29.99
CA LYS A 187 -89.74 -34.42 -29.87
C LYS A 187 -90.53 -34.94 -31.09
N GLY A 188 -90.05 -36.01 -31.72
CA GLY A 188 -90.66 -36.71 -32.86
C GLY A 188 -90.27 -36.11 -34.22
N ASN A 189 -90.35 -34.78 -34.37
CA ASN A 189 -90.03 -34.13 -35.63
C ASN A 189 -88.63 -33.51 -35.68
N ILE A 190 -88.12 -32.99 -34.56
CA ILE A 190 -86.84 -32.28 -34.47
C ILE A 190 -86.06 -32.69 -33.21
N PHE A 191 -84.72 -32.59 -33.29
CA PHE A 191 -83.83 -32.71 -32.13
C PHE A 191 -83.51 -31.33 -31.55
N LEU A 192 -83.89 -31.09 -30.30
CA LEU A 192 -83.58 -29.85 -29.58
C LEU A 192 -82.38 -30.05 -28.65
N ARG A 193 -81.38 -29.17 -28.77
CA ARG A 193 -80.21 -29.17 -27.87
C ARG A 193 -80.63 -28.65 -26.49
N LYS A 194 -80.44 -29.46 -25.44
CA LYS A 194 -80.72 -29.08 -24.04
C LYS A 194 -79.53 -28.40 -23.38
N ASN A 195 -78.37 -29.05 -23.46
CA ASN A 195 -77.15 -28.56 -22.80
C ASN A 195 -75.90 -29.13 -23.48
N GLU A 196 -74.77 -28.49 -23.27
CA GLU A 196 -73.46 -28.90 -23.78
C GLU A 196 -72.38 -28.74 -22.70
N GLY A 197 -71.36 -29.58 -22.77
CA GLY A 197 -70.20 -29.53 -21.89
C GLY A 197 -68.94 -29.92 -22.65
N THR A 198 -67.79 -29.54 -22.07
CA THR A 198 -66.48 -29.70 -22.70
C THR A 198 -65.45 -30.17 -21.68
N LEU A 199 -64.63 -31.15 -22.04
CA LEU A 199 -63.40 -31.51 -21.34
C LEU A 199 -62.19 -31.06 -22.18
N LEU A 200 -61.47 -30.07 -21.67
CA LEU A 200 -60.31 -29.50 -22.37
C LEU A 200 -59.17 -30.51 -22.50
N GLY A 201 -58.58 -30.60 -23.70
CA GLY A 201 -57.43 -31.46 -24.00
C GLY A 201 -57.71 -32.96 -24.08
N HIS A 202 -58.97 -33.40 -23.94
CA HIS A 202 -59.36 -34.83 -23.94
C HIS A 202 -59.93 -35.31 -25.29
N GLY A 203 -59.86 -34.50 -26.35
CA GLY A 203 -60.46 -34.83 -27.65
C GLY A 203 -59.65 -35.82 -28.49
N PHE A 204 -58.33 -35.91 -28.28
CA PHE A 204 -57.48 -36.89 -28.95
C PHE A 204 -57.42 -38.26 -28.25
N ASP A 205 -56.83 -39.24 -28.94
CA ASP A 205 -56.58 -40.59 -28.42
C ASP A 205 -56.01 -40.58 -26.99
N VAL A 206 -56.83 -41.06 -26.06
CA VAL A 206 -56.53 -41.12 -24.62
C VAL A 206 -55.30 -41.98 -24.34
N ARG A 207 -55.09 -43.05 -25.12
CA ARG A 207 -53.93 -43.93 -24.98
C ARG A 207 -52.65 -43.21 -25.41
N ARG A 208 -52.72 -42.45 -26.50
CA ARG A 208 -51.62 -41.61 -26.99
C ARG A 208 -51.23 -40.58 -25.94
N ARG A 209 -52.20 -39.87 -25.36
CA ARG A 209 -51.98 -38.91 -24.29
C ARG A 209 -51.38 -39.55 -23.04
N ALA A 210 -51.94 -40.66 -22.58
CA ALA A 210 -51.45 -41.40 -21.42
C ALA A 210 -49.98 -41.82 -21.58
N LEU A 211 -49.58 -42.22 -22.79
CA LEU A 211 -48.21 -42.61 -23.10
C LEU A 211 -47.25 -41.42 -23.02
N ILE A 212 -47.61 -40.30 -23.65
CA ILE A 212 -46.78 -39.08 -23.66
C ILE A 212 -46.61 -38.55 -22.23
N GLU A 213 -47.71 -38.40 -21.49
CA GLU A 213 -47.67 -37.94 -20.11
C GLU A 213 -46.82 -38.87 -19.25
N THR A 214 -46.97 -40.19 -19.40
CA THR A 214 -46.16 -41.17 -18.65
C THR A 214 -44.67 -41.01 -18.95
N ILE A 215 -44.31 -40.81 -20.23
CA ILE A 215 -42.91 -40.62 -20.64
C ILE A 215 -42.35 -39.32 -20.09
N VAL A 216 -43.04 -38.20 -20.29
CA VAL A 216 -42.60 -36.87 -19.82
C VAL A 216 -42.53 -36.83 -18.30
N GLU A 217 -43.53 -37.35 -17.60
CA GLU A 217 -43.53 -37.44 -16.14
C GLU A 217 -42.40 -38.33 -15.61
N ASN A 218 -42.10 -39.46 -16.26
CA ASN A 218 -41.03 -40.35 -15.81
C ASN A 218 -39.65 -39.70 -16.01
N ILE A 219 -39.41 -39.08 -17.16
CA ILE A 219 -38.18 -38.31 -17.39
C ILE A 219 -38.10 -37.15 -16.39
N ASN A 220 -39.19 -36.41 -16.17
CA ASN A 220 -39.19 -35.26 -15.26
C ASN A 220 -39.05 -35.68 -13.78
N LYS A 221 -39.59 -36.83 -13.36
CA LYS A 221 -39.34 -37.40 -12.03
C LYS A 221 -37.84 -37.63 -11.77
N ASN A 222 -37.13 -38.10 -12.79
CA ASN A 222 -35.69 -38.39 -12.72
C ASN A 222 -34.82 -37.14 -12.86
N THR A 223 -35.20 -36.22 -13.77
CA THR A 223 -34.38 -35.07 -14.18
C THR A 223 -34.75 -33.75 -13.52
N LYS A 224 -36.00 -33.59 -13.07
CA LYS A 224 -36.59 -32.37 -12.47
C LYS A 224 -36.36 -31.09 -13.28
N LEU A 225 -36.36 -31.22 -14.62
CA LEU A 225 -36.09 -30.11 -15.54
C LEU A 225 -37.29 -29.18 -15.74
N LEU A 226 -38.51 -29.71 -15.67
CA LEU A 226 -39.76 -28.96 -15.84
C LEU A 226 -40.34 -28.66 -14.46
N LYS A 227 -40.56 -27.37 -14.16
CA LYS A 227 -41.00 -26.87 -12.85
C LYS A 227 -42.48 -26.54 -12.82
N SER A 228 -43.04 -26.05 -13.93
CA SER A 228 -44.46 -25.67 -14.03
C SER A 228 -45.30 -26.76 -14.70
N ARG A 229 -46.61 -26.79 -14.39
CA ARG A 229 -47.58 -27.63 -15.10
C ARG A 229 -47.68 -27.23 -16.58
N GLU A 230 -47.60 -25.94 -16.86
CA GLU A 230 -47.63 -25.41 -18.23
C GLU A 230 -46.41 -25.87 -19.05
N GLU A 231 -45.22 -25.89 -18.45
CA GLU A 231 -44.01 -26.40 -19.09
C GLU A 231 -44.13 -27.90 -19.42
N ILE A 232 -44.77 -28.67 -18.53
CA ILE A 232 -45.06 -30.10 -18.77
C ILE A 232 -46.05 -30.25 -19.92
N ASP A 233 -47.13 -29.47 -19.96
CA ASP A 233 -48.14 -29.57 -21.00
C ASP A 233 -47.58 -29.14 -22.37
N LEU A 234 -46.76 -28.08 -22.43
CA LEU A 234 -46.02 -27.67 -23.63
C LEU A 234 -45.05 -28.76 -24.13
N GLU A 235 -44.32 -29.39 -23.21
CA GLU A 235 -43.41 -30.48 -23.56
C GLU A 235 -44.18 -31.73 -24.02
N CYS A 236 -45.32 -32.06 -23.42
CA CYS A 236 -46.23 -33.12 -23.88
C CYS A 236 -46.72 -32.85 -25.31
N VAL A 237 -47.13 -31.62 -25.62
CA VAL A 237 -47.51 -31.22 -26.99
C VAL A 237 -46.36 -31.45 -27.97
N ARG A 238 -45.12 -31.12 -27.57
CA ARG A 238 -43.92 -31.31 -28.39
C ARG A 238 -43.61 -32.79 -28.64
N GLN A 239 -43.71 -33.63 -27.60
CA GLN A 239 -43.43 -35.07 -27.67
C GLN A 239 -44.51 -35.85 -28.43
N ASN A 240 -45.67 -35.24 -28.64
CA ASN A 240 -46.79 -35.85 -29.36
C ASN A 240 -46.42 -36.38 -30.75
N ARG A 241 -45.41 -35.78 -31.42
CA ARG A 241 -44.90 -36.22 -32.73
C ARG A 241 -44.39 -37.66 -32.76
N PHE A 242 -43.88 -38.17 -31.65
CA PHE A 242 -43.30 -39.51 -31.57
C PHE A 242 -44.31 -40.55 -31.11
N ALA A 243 -45.48 -40.11 -30.63
CA ALA A 243 -46.40 -40.97 -29.92
C ALA A 243 -46.96 -42.10 -30.81
N SER A 244 -47.20 -41.85 -32.11
CA SER A 244 -47.62 -42.92 -33.04
C SER A 244 -46.55 -44.01 -33.17
N ALA A 245 -45.29 -43.63 -33.39
CA ALA A 245 -44.18 -44.58 -33.44
C ALA A 245 -43.96 -45.32 -32.12
N TRP A 246 -44.18 -44.64 -30.98
CA TRP A 246 -44.09 -45.26 -29.67
C TRP A 246 -45.23 -46.26 -29.41
N LEU A 247 -46.46 -45.93 -29.81
CA LEU A 247 -47.61 -46.82 -29.73
C LEU A 247 -47.41 -48.07 -30.61
N ASP A 248 -46.89 -47.92 -31.83
CA ASP A 248 -46.57 -49.06 -32.71
C ASP A 248 -45.53 -50.00 -32.08
N LYS A 249 -44.54 -49.44 -31.39
CA LYS A 249 -43.53 -50.22 -30.67
C LYS A 249 -44.15 -50.98 -29.50
N ILE A 250 -45.09 -50.38 -28.79
CA ILE A 250 -45.85 -51.02 -27.70
C ILE A 250 -46.76 -52.12 -28.24
N ALA A 251 -47.47 -51.87 -29.34
CA ALA A 251 -48.38 -52.85 -29.95
C ALA A 251 -47.65 -54.14 -30.39
N LYS A 252 -46.37 -54.04 -30.79
CA LYS A 252 -45.53 -55.20 -31.17
C LYS A 252 -44.92 -55.93 -29.96
N SER A 253 -45.07 -55.41 -28.75
CA SER A 253 -44.47 -55.95 -27.52
C SER A 253 -45.44 -56.84 -26.73
N LYS A 254 -44.91 -57.66 -25.81
CA LYS A 254 -45.75 -58.47 -24.92
C LYS A 254 -46.25 -57.63 -23.73
N PRO A 255 -47.48 -57.85 -23.23
CA PRO A 255 -48.11 -56.95 -22.25
C PRO A 255 -47.34 -56.75 -20.92
N TYR A 256 -46.58 -57.76 -20.49
CA TYR A 256 -45.81 -57.77 -19.23
C TYR A 256 -44.32 -57.44 -19.40
N ILE A 257 -43.86 -57.11 -20.61
CA ILE A 257 -42.45 -56.80 -20.88
C ILE A 257 -42.29 -55.28 -21.02
N PRO A 258 -41.34 -54.65 -20.29
CA PRO A 258 -41.12 -53.22 -20.41
C PRO A 258 -40.55 -52.86 -21.78
N VAL A 259 -41.14 -51.87 -22.42
CA VAL A 259 -40.65 -51.30 -23.68
C VAL A 259 -39.78 -50.10 -23.37
N ALA A 260 -38.50 -50.18 -23.72
CA ALA A 260 -37.56 -49.08 -23.54
C ALA A 260 -37.64 -48.09 -24.73
N PHE A 261 -37.85 -46.82 -24.43
CA PHE A 261 -37.72 -45.70 -25.36
C PHE A 261 -36.44 -44.93 -25.03
N SER A 262 -35.52 -44.86 -25.98
CA SER A 262 -34.22 -44.20 -25.83
C SER A 262 -34.11 -42.99 -26.74
N GLY A 263 -33.32 -41.99 -26.34
CA GLY A 263 -33.06 -40.80 -27.16
C GLY A 263 -34.13 -39.72 -27.05
N ILE A 264 -34.93 -39.72 -25.99
CA ILE A 264 -35.95 -38.70 -25.77
C ILE A 264 -35.31 -37.50 -25.09
N THR A 265 -35.25 -36.36 -25.77
CA THR A 265 -34.70 -35.12 -25.22
C THR A 265 -35.83 -34.17 -24.85
N PHE A 266 -35.62 -33.24 -23.92
CA PHE A 266 -36.56 -32.14 -23.60
C PHE A 266 -36.10 -30.84 -24.27
N ALA A 267 -37.03 -29.91 -24.56
CA ALA A 267 -36.68 -28.63 -25.18
C ALA A 267 -35.68 -27.82 -24.32
N ILE A 268 -35.81 -27.90 -23.00
CA ILE A 268 -34.91 -27.23 -22.03
C ILE A 268 -33.51 -27.87 -22.01
N ALA A 269 -33.40 -29.16 -22.36
CA ALA A 269 -32.16 -29.93 -22.29
C ALA A 269 -31.99 -30.82 -23.54
N PRO A 270 -31.70 -30.23 -24.72
CA PRO A 270 -31.60 -30.96 -25.98
C PRO A 270 -30.43 -31.97 -26.01
N ASN A 271 -29.41 -31.76 -25.17
CA ASN A 271 -28.23 -32.62 -25.09
C ASN A 271 -28.33 -33.72 -24.03
N ASN A 272 -29.49 -33.89 -23.37
CA ASN A 272 -29.69 -34.90 -22.33
C ASN A 272 -30.70 -35.97 -22.79
N PRO A 273 -30.26 -37.02 -23.50
CA PRO A 273 -31.16 -38.07 -23.96
C PRO A 273 -31.63 -38.94 -22.79
N GLY A 274 -32.91 -38.84 -22.46
CA GLY A 274 -33.59 -39.69 -21.50
C GLY A 274 -33.88 -41.08 -22.06
N VAL A 275 -33.87 -42.07 -21.16
CA VAL A 275 -34.36 -43.41 -21.41
C VAL A 275 -35.54 -43.67 -20.48
N VAL A 276 -36.66 -44.13 -21.04
CA VAL A 276 -37.88 -44.45 -20.29
C VAL A 276 -38.30 -45.87 -20.58
N GLN A 277 -38.66 -46.60 -19.53
CA GLN A 277 -39.31 -47.90 -19.65
C GLN A 277 -40.79 -47.73 -19.36
N VAL A 278 -41.63 -48.22 -20.26
CA VAL A 278 -43.09 -48.22 -20.10
C VAL A 278 -43.59 -49.65 -20.20
N PHE A 279 -44.36 -50.09 -19.21
CA PHE A 279 -45.06 -51.38 -19.25
C PHE A 279 -46.39 -51.21 -19.98
N PRO A 280 -46.68 -52.02 -21.01
CA PRO A 280 -47.95 -51.93 -21.73
C PRO A 280 -49.18 -52.08 -20.81
N ASN A 281 -49.15 -53.01 -19.84
CA ASN A 281 -50.24 -53.19 -18.86
C ASN A 281 -50.46 -51.99 -17.93
N GLU A 282 -49.39 -51.33 -17.50
CA GLU A 282 -49.51 -50.10 -16.69
C GLU A 282 -50.12 -48.98 -17.53
N LEU A 283 -49.73 -48.88 -18.80
CA LEU A 283 -50.31 -47.92 -19.74
C LEU A 283 -51.80 -48.21 -19.99
N ASP A 284 -52.19 -49.48 -20.17
CA ASP A 284 -53.59 -49.89 -20.30
C ASP A 284 -54.40 -49.54 -19.06
N SER A 285 -53.83 -49.75 -17.87
CA SER A 285 -54.46 -49.39 -16.59
C SER A 285 -54.64 -47.88 -16.44
N ARG A 286 -53.61 -47.08 -16.78
CA ARG A 286 -53.69 -45.62 -16.78
C ARG A 286 -54.72 -45.12 -17.80
N THR A 287 -54.74 -45.71 -19.00
CA THR A 287 -55.72 -45.37 -20.05
C THR A 287 -57.14 -45.65 -19.56
N THR A 288 -57.36 -46.80 -18.92
CA THR A 288 -58.66 -47.15 -18.33
C THR A 288 -59.08 -46.15 -17.25
N GLY A 289 -58.16 -45.77 -16.35
CA GLY A 289 -58.44 -44.77 -15.32
C GLY A 289 -58.83 -43.40 -15.89
N ILE A 290 -58.13 -42.91 -16.93
CA ILE A 290 -58.49 -41.64 -17.58
C ILE A 290 -59.87 -41.73 -18.23
N VAL A 291 -60.17 -42.83 -18.93
CA VAL A 291 -61.49 -43.06 -19.54
C VAL A 291 -62.59 -43.10 -18.48
N GLU A 292 -62.38 -43.82 -17.37
CA GLU A 292 -63.35 -43.87 -16.27
C GLU A 292 -63.61 -42.50 -15.64
N ASP A 293 -62.58 -41.68 -15.48
CA ASP A 293 -62.73 -40.31 -14.98
C ASP A 293 -63.48 -39.42 -15.98
N MET A 294 -63.26 -39.57 -17.29
CA MET A 294 -64.04 -38.88 -18.33
C MET A 294 -65.51 -39.30 -18.27
N VAL A 295 -65.79 -40.62 -18.22
CA VAL A 295 -67.16 -41.15 -18.12
C VAL A 295 -67.86 -40.69 -16.85
N ARG A 296 -67.13 -40.59 -15.72
CA ARG A 296 -67.67 -40.04 -14.47
C ARG A 296 -68.13 -38.60 -14.66
N LYS A 297 -67.30 -37.74 -15.27
CA LYS A 297 -67.67 -36.34 -15.55
C LYS A 297 -68.88 -36.23 -16.48
N ILE A 298 -68.99 -37.09 -17.48
CA ILE A 298 -70.16 -37.14 -18.36
C ILE A 298 -71.41 -37.56 -17.56
N ALA A 299 -71.30 -38.56 -16.68
CA ALA A 299 -72.41 -38.97 -15.83
C ALA A 299 -72.82 -37.88 -14.83
N ASP A 300 -71.87 -37.14 -14.27
CA ASP A 300 -72.12 -35.99 -13.41
C ASP A 300 -72.86 -34.89 -14.20
N PHE A 301 -72.45 -34.60 -15.43
CA PHE A 301 -73.16 -33.66 -16.32
C PHE A 301 -74.60 -34.10 -16.62
N VAL A 302 -74.84 -35.39 -16.90
CA VAL A 302 -76.21 -35.90 -17.11
C VAL A 302 -77.05 -35.70 -15.85
N LYS A 303 -76.47 -35.97 -14.68
CA LYS A 303 -77.13 -35.77 -13.38
C LYS A 303 -77.42 -34.30 -13.08
N GLU A 304 -76.51 -33.38 -13.43
CA GLU A 304 -76.71 -31.93 -13.30
C GLU A 304 -77.89 -31.43 -14.14
N ASN A 305 -78.16 -32.08 -15.28
CA ASN A 305 -79.32 -31.83 -16.13
C ASN A 305 -80.61 -32.53 -15.65
N GLN A 306 -80.64 -33.02 -14.41
CA GLN A 306 -81.79 -33.69 -13.77
C GLN A 306 -82.24 -34.99 -14.48
N LEU A 307 -81.33 -35.61 -15.23
CA LEU A 307 -81.59 -36.87 -15.92
C LEU A 307 -80.92 -38.03 -15.20
N GLN A 308 -81.54 -39.20 -15.24
CA GLN A 308 -80.92 -40.45 -14.78
C GLN A 308 -80.23 -41.15 -15.96
N PRO A 309 -79.15 -41.92 -15.72
CA PRO A 309 -78.42 -42.60 -16.79
C PRO A 309 -79.27 -43.53 -17.68
N HIS A 310 -80.35 -44.11 -17.13
CA HIS A 310 -81.27 -45.00 -17.84
C HIS A 310 -82.32 -44.28 -18.69
N GLU A 311 -82.43 -42.94 -18.60
CA GLU A 311 -83.34 -42.12 -19.42
C GLU A 311 -82.71 -41.72 -20.76
N ILE A 312 -81.48 -42.19 -21.03
CA ILE A 312 -80.78 -41.98 -22.29
C ILE A 312 -81.16 -43.11 -23.25
N GLU A 313 -81.85 -42.74 -24.33
CA GLU A 313 -82.37 -43.69 -25.34
C GLU A 313 -81.31 -44.11 -26.37
N GLY A 314 -80.23 -43.33 -26.51
CA GLY A 314 -79.16 -43.64 -27.47
C GLY A 314 -77.94 -42.75 -27.31
N ILE A 315 -76.79 -43.27 -27.76
CA ILE A 315 -75.49 -42.60 -27.65
C ILE A 315 -74.82 -42.55 -29.03
N VAL A 316 -74.32 -41.38 -29.39
CA VAL A 316 -73.50 -41.18 -30.60
C VAL A 316 -72.08 -40.82 -30.22
N PHE A 317 -71.13 -41.54 -30.80
CA PHE A 317 -69.71 -41.27 -30.73
C PHE A 317 -69.23 -40.69 -32.07
N ILE A 318 -68.57 -39.54 -32.05
CA ILE A 318 -68.02 -38.89 -33.25
C ILE A 318 -66.53 -38.65 -33.04
N GLY A 319 -65.68 -39.32 -33.83
CA GLY A 319 -64.23 -39.14 -33.79
C GLY A 319 -63.46 -40.44 -33.58
N ASN A 320 -62.18 -40.42 -33.92
CA ASN A 320 -61.34 -41.62 -33.88
C ASN A 320 -60.98 -42.08 -32.46
N THR A 321 -61.12 -41.21 -31.45
CA THR A 321 -60.87 -41.54 -30.04
C THR A 321 -61.78 -42.68 -29.53
N PHE A 322 -62.95 -42.86 -30.14
CA PHE A 322 -63.93 -43.87 -29.73
C PHE A 322 -63.77 -45.23 -30.41
N THR A 323 -62.78 -45.41 -31.30
CA THR A 323 -62.52 -46.74 -31.91
C THR A 323 -61.99 -47.74 -30.89
N ASN A 324 -61.50 -47.27 -29.74
CA ASN A 324 -61.05 -48.14 -28.66
C ASN A 324 -62.25 -48.69 -27.86
N HIS A 325 -62.33 -50.02 -27.76
CA HIS A 325 -63.41 -50.71 -27.05
C HIS A 325 -63.47 -50.39 -25.55
N THR A 326 -62.39 -49.88 -24.95
CA THR A 326 -62.38 -49.48 -23.53
C THR A 326 -63.39 -48.37 -23.23
N PHE A 327 -63.53 -47.39 -24.13
CA PHE A 327 -64.45 -46.26 -23.93
C PHE A 327 -65.91 -46.69 -24.05
N ALA A 328 -66.24 -47.45 -25.10
CA ALA A 328 -67.57 -48.00 -25.30
C ALA A 328 -67.99 -48.87 -24.11
N ARG A 329 -67.09 -49.72 -23.59
CA ARG A 329 -67.34 -50.55 -22.41
C ARG A 329 -67.57 -49.71 -21.15
N ALA A 330 -66.75 -48.68 -20.91
CA ALA A 330 -66.89 -47.81 -19.73
C ALA A 330 -68.21 -47.03 -19.73
N ILE A 331 -68.64 -46.54 -20.90
CA ILE A 331 -69.94 -45.88 -21.08
C ILE A 331 -71.09 -46.88 -20.89
N ASN A 332 -71.02 -48.05 -21.53
CA ASN A 332 -72.11 -49.03 -21.44
C ASN A 332 -72.32 -49.52 -19.98
N ASN A 333 -71.22 -49.69 -19.22
CA ASN A 333 -71.30 -50.01 -17.79
C ASN A 333 -72.06 -48.96 -16.95
N ARG A 334 -72.14 -47.70 -17.41
CA ARG A 334 -72.72 -46.59 -16.64
C ARG A 334 -74.14 -46.22 -17.07
N PHE A 335 -74.42 -46.26 -18.37
CA PHE A 335 -75.70 -45.82 -18.95
C PHE A 335 -76.63 -46.98 -19.32
N ILE A 336 -76.13 -48.23 -19.41
CA ILE A 336 -76.91 -49.45 -19.70
C ILE A 336 -77.80 -49.23 -20.94
N VAL A 337 -77.16 -49.06 -22.09
CA VAL A 337 -77.82 -48.81 -23.38
C VAL A 337 -77.56 -50.02 -24.28
N ASP A 338 -78.57 -50.47 -25.02
CA ASP A 338 -78.42 -51.60 -25.95
C ASP A 338 -77.36 -51.28 -27.01
N ASP A 339 -76.56 -52.29 -27.40
CA ASP A 339 -75.44 -52.11 -28.33
C ASP A 339 -75.89 -51.59 -29.71
N ASP A 340 -77.14 -51.84 -30.13
CA ASP A 340 -77.73 -51.32 -31.38
C ASP A 340 -78.10 -49.83 -31.30
N LYS A 341 -78.16 -49.27 -30.10
CA LYS A 341 -78.42 -47.84 -29.83
C LYS A 341 -77.13 -47.03 -29.59
N ILE A 342 -75.97 -47.65 -29.75
CA ILE A 342 -74.66 -46.99 -29.71
C ILE A 342 -74.13 -46.90 -31.15
N VAL A 343 -74.04 -45.68 -31.68
CA VAL A 343 -73.56 -45.43 -33.05
C VAL A 343 -72.21 -44.73 -33.01
N ILE A 344 -71.23 -45.23 -33.77
CA ILE A 344 -69.89 -44.66 -33.88
C ILE A 344 -69.67 -44.14 -35.30
N TYR A 345 -69.28 -42.88 -35.41
CA TYR A 345 -68.81 -42.24 -36.64
C TYR A 345 -67.32 -41.97 -36.53
N ARG A 346 -66.53 -42.59 -37.41
CA ARG A 346 -65.12 -42.24 -37.58
C ARG A 346 -64.97 -40.94 -38.35
N GLU A 347 -63.80 -40.33 -38.26
CA GLU A 347 -63.53 -39.09 -39.00
C GLU A 347 -63.68 -39.26 -40.53
N GLU A 348 -63.34 -40.43 -41.06
CA GLU A 348 -63.52 -40.80 -42.48
C GLU A 348 -65.01 -40.89 -42.89
N GLU A 349 -65.91 -41.05 -41.92
CA GLU A 349 -67.36 -41.16 -42.13
C GLU A 349 -68.08 -39.83 -41.92
N LEU A 350 -67.37 -38.78 -41.48
CA LEU A 350 -67.91 -37.43 -41.34
C LEU A 350 -68.55 -36.88 -42.62
N PRO A 351 -68.02 -37.11 -43.85
CA PRO A 351 -68.71 -36.67 -45.06
C PRO A 351 -70.16 -37.17 -45.14
N LYS A 352 -70.42 -38.41 -44.67
CA LYS A 352 -71.78 -38.98 -44.67
C LYS A 352 -72.69 -38.22 -43.69
N VAL A 353 -72.19 -37.95 -42.49
CA VAL A 353 -72.92 -37.19 -41.45
C VAL A 353 -73.23 -35.77 -41.94
N VAL A 354 -72.23 -35.08 -42.47
CA VAL A 354 -72.32 -33.69 -42.89
C VAL A 354 -73.22 -33.52 -44.10
N SER A 355 -73.28 -34.50 -45.01
CA SER A 355 -74.17 -34.47 -46.18
C SER A 355 -75.66 -34.36 -45.84
N VAL A 356 -76.06 -34.84 -44.65
CA VAL A 356 -77.46 -34.80 -44.18
C VAL A 356 -77.94 -33.36 -44.04
N TYR A 357 -77.03 -32.41 -43.85
CA TYR A 357 -77.36 -30.99 -43.72
C TYR A 357 -78.20 -30.47 -44.89
N SER A 358 -77.84 -30.84 -46.13
CA SER A 358 -78.60 -30.48 -47.33
C SER A 358 -80.03 -31.03 -47.40
N GLN A 359 -80.37 -32.01 -46.54
CA GLN A 359 -81.63 -32.73 -46.54
C GLN A 359 -82.56 -32.31 -45.38
N ILE A 360 -82.08 -31.43 -44.49
CA ILE A 360 -82.80 -30.95 -43.32
C ILE A 360 -83.52 -29.63 -43.65
N ASP A 361 -84.69 -29.41 -43.05
CA ASP A 361 -85.37 -28.11 -43.12
C ASP A 361 -84.57 -27.05 -42.36
N CYS A 362 -83.92 -26.15 -43.10
CA CYS A 362 -83.09 -25.09 -42.54
C CYS A 362 -83.91 -23.99 -41.85
N ASN A 363 -85.24 -23.94 -42.03
CA ASN A 363 -86.08 -22.96 -41.35
C ASN A 363 -85.98 -23.04 -39.82
N GLN A 364 -85.64 -24.21 -39.28
CA GLN A 364 -85.48 -24.41 -37.83
C GLN A 364 -84.30 -23.63 -37.22
N PHE A 365 -83.32 -23.21 -38.04
CA PHE A 365 -82.10 -22.55 -37.56
C PHE A 365 -82.12 -21.02 -37.72
N LYS A 366 -83.04 -20.45 -38.51
CA LYS A 366 -83.11 -19.01 -38.83
C LYS A 366 -82.96 -18.07 -37.64
N GLY A 367 -83.59 -18.39 -36.51
CA GLY A 367 -83.47 -17.59 -35.28
C GLY A 367 -82.05 -17.62 -34.70
N ALA A 368 -81.48 -18.81 -34.58
CA ALA A 368 -80.12 -19.01 -34.08
C ALA A 368 -79.06 -18.42 -35.03
N THR A 369 -79.31 -18.41 -36.35
CA THR A 369 -78.43 -17.77 -37.34
C THR A 369 -78.41 -16.26 -37.16
N ALA A 370 -79.57 -15.64 -36.91
CA ALA A 370 -79.64 -14.21 -36.64
C ALA A 370 -78.96 -13.83 -35.31
N GLU A 371 -79.12 -14.63 -34.25
CA GLU A 371 -78.42 -14.47 -32.97
C GLU A 371 -76.90 -14.58 -33.15
N PHE A 372 -76.42 -15.64 -33.80
CA PHE A 372 -75.01 -15.83 -34.11
C PHE A 372 -74.41 -14.64 -34.86
N MET A 373 -75.10 -14.14 -35.90
CA MET A 373 -74.60 -13.00 -36.68
C MET A 373 -74.51 -11.71 -35.85
N ASN A 374 -75.45 -11.49 -34.93
CA ASN A 374 -75.43 -10.33 -34.04
C ASN A 374 -74.33 -10.46 -32.98
N ASP A 375 -74.18 -11.64 -32.37
CA ASP A 375 -73.19 -11.92 -31.34
C ASP A 375 -71.77 -11.83 -31.91
N ALA A 376 -71.52 -12.44 -33.08
CA ALA A 376 -70.23 -12.39 -33.75
C ALA A 376 -69.82 -10.95 -34.11
N LYS A 377 -70.75 -10.14 -34.65
CA LYS A 377 -70.50 -8.72 -34.95
C LYS A 377 -70.28 -7.89 -33.69
N THR A 378 -71.03 -8.16 -32.62
CA THR A 378 -70.86 -7.48 -31.33
C THR A 378 -69.49 -7.80 -30.74
N GLN A 379 -69.09 -9.06 -30.76
CA GLN A 379 -67.79 -9.52 -30.29
C GLN A 379 -66.65 -8.90 -31.10
N GLU A 380 -66.78 -8.80 -32.42
CA GLU A 380 -65.80 -8.12 -33.28
C GLU A 380 -65.62 -6.65 -32.89
N ILE A 381 -66.72 -5.92 -32.67
CA ILE A 381 -66.69 -4.52 -32.23
C ILE A 381 -66.00 -4.41 -30.86
N LEU A 382 -66.31 -5.30 -29.91
CA LEU A 382 -65.68 -5.32 -28.59
C LEU A 382 -64.18 -5.62 -28.66
N ASN A 383 -63.78 -6.62 -29.46
CA ASN A 383 -62.37 -6.97 -29.67
C ASN A 383 -61.60 -5.77 -30.25
N LYS A 384 -62.18 -5.06 -31.22
CA LYS A 384 -61.59 -3.85 -31.80
C LYS A 384 -61.44 -2.73 -30.77
N GLN A 385 -62.48 -2.48 -29.96
CA GLN A 385 -62.44 -1.46 -28.90
C GLN A 385 -61.38 -1.77 -27.84
N ALA A 386 -61.29 -3.03 -27.40
CA ALA A 386 -60.30 -3.48 -26.43
C ALA A 386 -58.86 -3.26 -26.93
N LYS A 387 -58.60 -3.59 -28.20
CA LYS A 387 -57.30 -3.33 -28.85
C LYS A 387 -56.97 -1.84 -28.95
N GLU A 388 -57.92 -1.02 -29.39
CA GLU A 388 -57.72 0.43 -29.47
C GLU A 388 -57.45 1.05 -28.10
N GLU A 389 -58.08 0.54 -27.03
CA GLU A 389 -57.82 0.97 -25.65
C GLU A 389 -56.43 0.54 -25.17
N GLU A 390 -56.04 -0.70 -25.41
CA GLU A 390 -54.70 -1.20 -25.06
C GLU A 390 -53.60 -0.42 -25.78
N GLU A 391 -53.75 -0.17 -27.09
CA GLU A 391 -52.78 0.59 -27.87
C GLU A 391 -52.68 2.05 -27.38
N LYS A 392 -53.80 2.67 -27.00
CA LYS A 392 -53.81 3.98 -26.34
C LYS A 392 -53.09 3.95 -25.00
N ARG A 393 -53.28 2.91 -24.18
CA ARG A 393 -52.59 2.74 -22.90
C ARG A 393 -51.08 2.58 -23.09
N LEU A 394 -50.64 1.75 -24.03
CA LEU A 394 -49.22 1.56 -24.35
C LEU A 394 -48.58 2.85 -24.88
N LYS A 395 -49.28 3.58 -25.76
CA LYS A 395 -48.81 4.90 -26.25
C LYS A 395 -48.73 5.92 -25.11
N ALA A 396 -49.70 5.94 -24.20
CA ALA A 396 -49.68 6.82 -23.02
C ALA A 396 -48.54 6.48 -22.07
N GLU A 397 -48.30 5.18 -21.80
CA GLU A 397 -47.19 4.71 -20.96
C GLU A 397 -45.83 5.04 -21.59
N ALA A 398 -45.67 4.80 -22.90
CA ALA A 398 -44.45 5.15 -23.62
C ALA A 398 -44.18 6.66 -23.60
N ASN A 399 -45.22 7.49 -23.76
CA ASN A 399 -45.10 8.94 -23.68
C ASN A 399 -44.79 9.41 -22.26
N ALA A 400 -45.43 8.84 -21.23
CA ALA A 400 -45.15 9.14 -19.83
C ALA A 400 -43.71 8.75 -19.46
N ARG A 401 -43.22 7.60 -19.93
CA ARG A 401 -41.84 7.17 -19.75
C ARG A 401 -40.86 8.14 -20.42
N ARG A 402 -41.10 8.54 -21.67
CA ARG A 402 -40.26 9.53 -22.37
C ARG A 402 -40.26 10.89 -21.65
N GLN A 403 -41.41 11.33 -21.14
CA GLN A 403 -41.50 12.56 -20.35
C GLN A 403 -40.71 12.44 -19.04
N GLN A 404 -40.82 11.31 -18.35
CA GLN A 404 -40.06 11.07 -17.12
C GLN A 404 -38.55 11.04 -17.38
N GLU A 405 -38.11 10.37 -18.44
CA GLU A 405 -36.69 10.34 -18.86
C GLU A 405 -36.18 11.77 -19.18
N LEU A 406 -37.01 12.61 -19.82
CA LEU A 406 -36.69 14.01 -20.08
C LEU A 406 -36.61 14.84 -18.78
N ILE A 407 -37.56 14.67 -17.86
CA ILE A 407 -37.56 15.35 -16.55
C ILE A 407 -36.33 14.93 -15.74
N ASP A 408 -35.99 13.65 -15.73
CA ASP A 408 -34.84 13.13 -14.99
C ASP A 408 -33.52 13.60 -15.61
N SER A 409 -33.44 13.67 -16.94
CA SER A 409 -32.30 14.27 -17.64
C SER A 409 -32.15 15.75 -17.32
N GLN A 410 -33.24 16.52 -17.31
CA GLN A 410 -33.23 17.95 -16.94
C GLN A 410 -32.81 18.16 -15.48
N LYS A 411 -33.31 17.34 -14.54
CA LYS A 411 -32.92 17.39 -13.13
C LYS A 411 -31.44 17.08 -12.93
N LYS A 412 -30.90 16.08 -13.63
CA LYS A 412 -29.47 15.75 -13.59
C LYS A 412 -28.62 16.91 -14.12
N ALA A 413 -28.96 17.46 -15.28
CA ALA A 413 -28.26 18.61 -15.85
C ALA A 413 -28.33 19.84 -14.92
N GLU A 414 -29.46 20.07 -14.25
CA GLU A 414 -29.60 21.16 -13.26
C GLU A 414 -28.75 20.92 -12.00
N GLN A 415 -28.68 19.67 -11.52
CA GLN A 415 -27.83 19.31 -10.39
C GLN A 415 -26.34 19.46 -10.72
N GLU A 416 -25.91 18.96 -11.89
CA GLU A 416 -24.54 19.09 -12.37
C GLU A 416 -24.15 20.56 -12.55
N TYR A 417 -25.05 21.38 -13.10
CA TYR A 417 -24.85 22.82 -13.18
C TYR A 417 -24.70 23.49 -11.81
N ARG A 418 -25.59 23.19 -10.85
CA ARG A 418 -25.49 23.76 -9.48
C ARG A 418 -24.17 23.38 -8.81
N ASN A 419 -23.76 22.12 -8.93
CA ASN A 419 -22.48 21.65 -8.39
C ASN A 419 -21.29 22.36 -9.06
N ALA A 420 -21.35 22.58 -10.37
CA ALA A 420 -20.31 23.31 -11.09
C ALA A 420 -20.19 24.76 -10.59
N VAL A 421 -21.31 25.46 -10.38
CA VAL A 421 -21.32 26.83 -9.83
C VAL A 421 -20.70 26.89 -8.43
N GLU A 422 -21.07 25.99 -7.53
CA GLU A 422 -20.49 25.94 -6.17
C GLU A 422 -18.97 25.70 -6.20
N ASN A 423 -18.51 24.82 -7.09
CA ASN A 423 -17.08 24.56 -7.24
C ASN A 423 -16.33 25.76 -7.83
N ILE A 424 -16.90 26.49 -8.79
CA ILE A 424 -16.29 27.73 -9.33
C ILE A 424 -16.01 28.72 -8.20
N GLU A 425 -17.00 29.00 -7.34
CA GLU A 425 -16.86 29.94 -6.21
C GLU A 425 -15.82 29.44 -5.19
N ARG A 426 -15.79 28.14 -4.93
CA ARG A 426 -14.81 27.54 -4.02
C ARG A 426 -13.39 27.68 -4.56
N HIS A 427 -13.16 27.34 -5.82
CA HIS A 427 -11.82 27.43 -6.43
C HIS A 427 -11.36 28.89 -6.61
N GLU A 428 -12.29 29.83 -6.80
CA GLU A 428 -12.00 31.27 -6.76
C GLU A 428 -11.48 31.69 -5.38
N SER A 429 -12.10 31.24 -4.28
CA SER A 429 -11.65 31.56 -2.91
C SER A 429 -10.25 31.00 -2.60
N VAL A 430 -9.91 29.82 -3.14
CA VAL A 430 -8.63 29.15 -2.94
C VAL A 430 -7.56 29.63 -3.94
N HIS A 431 -7.93 30.52 -4.89
CA HIS A 431 -7.05 31.04 -5.95
C HIS A 431 -6.51 29.93 -6.87
N ASN A 432 -7.27 28.85 -7.07
CA ASN A 432 -6.94 27.78 -8.02
C ASN A 432 -7.66 28.02 -9.36
N TYR A 433 -7.07 28.87 -10.20
CA TYR A 433 -7.69 29.32 -11.44
C TYR A 433 -7.73 28.26 -12.56
N GLU A 434 -6.95 27.17 -12.46
CA GLU A 434 -7.02 26.06 -13.42
C GLU A 434 -8.30 25.25 -13.21
N GLU A 435 -8.54 24.78 -11.99
CA GLU A 435 -9.77 24.05 -11.64
C GLU A 435 -11.01 24.95 -11.77
N MET A 436 -10.89 26.24 -11.45
CA MET A 436 -11.99 27.21 -11.66
C MET A 436 -12.41 27.31 -13.13
N LEU A 437 -11.45 27.27 -14.07
CA LEU A 437 -11.74 27.29 -15.50
C LEU A 437 -12.45 26.01 -15.96
N GLU A 438 -11.97 24.85 -15.51
CA GLU A 438 -12.57 23.56 -15.84
C GLU A 438 -14.02 23.46 -15.37
N TRP A 439 -14.31 23.86 -14.12
CA TRP A 439 -15.67 23.89 -13.60
C TRP A 439 -16.56 24.92 -14.31
N ALA A 440 -16.02 26.06 -14.72
CA ALA A 440 -16.75 27.03 -15.53
C ALA A 440 -17.09 26.48 -16.93
N GLU A 441 -16.21 25.69 -17.55
CA GLU A 441 -16.50 25.02 -18.83
C GLU A 441 -17.52 23.88 -18.68
N ILE A 442 -17.50 23.15 -17.56
CA ILE A 442 -18.55 22.16 -17.21
C ILE A 442 -19.91 22.84 -17.01
N ALA A 443 -19.96 24.00 -16.34
CA ALA A 443 -21.17 24.78 -16.19
C ALA A 443 -21.72 25.24 -17.55
N LEU A 444 -20.85 25.71 -18.46
CA LEU A 444 -21.22 26.13 -19.82
C LEU A 444 -21.65 24.97 -20.72
N THR A 445 -21.12 23.77 -20.50
CA THR A 445 -21.56 22.57 -21.24
C THR A 445 -23.01 22.21 -20.90
N ASN A 446 -23.41 22.42 -19.64
CA ASN A 446 -24.78 22.19 -19.18
C ASN A 446 -25.72 23.38 -19.47
N ARG A 447 -25.21 24.62 -19.43
CA ARG A 447 -25.94 25.85 -19.77
C ARG A 447 -25.08 26.80 -20.62
N PRO A 448 -25.14 26.68 -21.95
CA PRO A 448 -24.30 27.49 -22.86
C PRO A 448 -24.55 29.00 -22.80
N ASP A 449 -25.74 29.40 -22.37
CA ASP A 449 -26.16 30.81 -22.31
C ASP A 449 -26.00 31.47 -20.95
N ASP A 450 -25.44 30.76 -19.96
CA ASP A 450 -25.23 31.33 -18.63
C ASP A 450 -24.15 32.43 -18.64
N GLU A 451 -24.52 33.66 -18.27
CA GLU A 451 -23.61 34.81 -18.19
C GLU A 451 -22.60 34.64 -17.05
N PHE A 452 -23.00 34.05 -15.91
CA PHE A 452 -22.13 33.87 -14.75
C PHE A 452 -20.93 32.98 -15.07
N ALA A 453 -21.17 31.78 -15.64
CA ALA A 453 -20.10 30.87 -16.01
C ALA A 453 -19.21 31.43 -17.14
N LYS A 454 -19.76 32.22 -18.08
CA LYS A 454 -18.96 32.92 -19.11
C LYS A 454 -17.99 33.93 -18.48
N GLU A 455 -18.51 34.80 -17.62
CA GLU A 455 -17.70 35.81 -16.93
C GLU A 455 -16.60 35.15 -16.09
N LYS A 456 -16.95 34.13 -15.28
CA LYS A 456 -15.99 33.42 -14.43
C LYS A 456 -14.94 32.66 -15.25
N ALA A 457 -15.29 32.06 -16.39
CA ALA A 457 -14.33 31.44 -17.30
C ALA A 457 -13.35 32.47 -17.88
N THR A 458 -13.83 33.65 -18.29
CA THR A 458 -12.96 34.72 -18.81
C THR A 458 -12.02 35.26 -17.72
N LEU A 459 -12.54 35.47 -16.51
CA LEU A 459 -11.76 35.91 -15.35
C LEU A 459 -10.68 34.88 -14.99
N ALA A 460 -11.04 33.59 -14.91
CA ALA A 460 -10.10 32.51 -14.63
C ALA A 460 -8.98 32.45 -15.67
N ARG A 461 -9.29 32.61 -16.97
CA ARG A 461 -8.28 32.67 -18.04
C ARG A 461 -7.33 33.85 -17.90
N GLN A 462 -7.84 35.03 -17.55
CA GLN A 462 -7.02 36.22 -17.33
C GLN A 462 -6.08 36.03 -16.14
N LEU A 463 -6.61 35.63 -14.99
CA LEU A 463 -5.83 35.40 -13.77
C LEU A 463 -4.79 34.28 -13.95
N LEU A 464 -5.12 33.23 -14.70
CA LEU A 464 -4.18 32.18 -15.06
C LEU A 464 -3.04 32.71 -15.95
N ALA A 465 -3.36 33.55 -16.94
CA ALA A 465 -2.37 34.16 -17.81
C ALA A 465 -1.43 35.08 -17.01
N ASP A 466 -1.98 35.87 -16.09
CA ASP A 466 -1.22 36.74 -15.20
C ASP A 466 -0.33 35.94 -14.25
N GLN A 467 -0.84 34.87 -13.65
CA GLN A 467 -0.06 33.96 -12.80
C GLN A 467 1.08 33.29 -13.57
N LYS A 468 0.83 32.83 -14.80
CA LYS A 468 1.86 32.24 -15.68
C LYS A 468 2.91 33.27 -16.07
N ALA A 469 2.50 34.51 -16.39
CA ALA A 469 3.41 35.60 -16.70
C ALA A 469 4.29 35.95 -15.48
N ALA A 470 3.70 36.10 -14.30
CA ALA A 470 4.42 36.37 -13.05
C ALA A 470 5.40 35.24 -12.71
N ASN A 471 4.99 33.97 -12.82
CA ASN A 471 5.86 32.82 -12.61
C ASN A 471 7.03 32.77 -13.61
N LYS A 472 6.78 33.09 -14.88
CA LYS A 472 7.83 33.16 -15.90
C LYS A 472 8.84 34.27 -15.60
N GLN A 473 8.36 35.45 -15.20
CA GLN A 473 9.21 36.56 -14.79
C GLN A 473 10.04 36.20 -13.54
N PHE A 474 9.41 35.65 -12.50
CA PHE A 474 10.07 35.19 -11.29
C PHE A 474 11.17 34.16 -11.60
N ASN A 475 10.86 33.14 -12.40
CA ASN A 475 11.83 32.12 -12.78
C ASN A 475 13.00 32.72 -13.56
N ALA A 476 12.75 33.64 -14.49
CA ALA A 476 13.82 34.32 -15.24
C ALA A 476 14.76 35.12 -14.32
N VAL A 477 14.21 35.86 -13.36
CA VAL A 477 15.00 36.64 -12.38
C VAL A 477 15.76 35.70 -11.44
N LEU A 478 15.15 34.62 -10.97
CA LEU A 478 15.80 33.63 -10.11
C LEU A 478 16.96 32.92 -10.83
N GLN A 479 16.81 32.61 -12.13
CA GLN A 479 17.90 32.05 -12.93
C GLN A 479 19.05 33.04 -13.11
N ARG A 480 18.76 34.33 -13.30
CA ARG A 480 19.81 35.38 -13.30
C ARG A 480 20.51 35.47 -11.96
N ALA A 481 19.78 35.38 -10.85
CA ALA A 481 20.36 35.35 -9.50
C ALA A 481 21.28 34.13 -9.29
N LYS A 482 20.85 32.93 -9.72
CA LYS A 482 21.65 31.70 -9.66
C LYS A 482 22.91 31.81 -10.52
N THR A 483 22.80 32.38 -11.71
CA THR A 483 23.94 32.61 -12.62
C THR A 483 24.95 33.59 -12.02
N ALA A 484 24.48 34.73 -11.50
CA ALA A 484 25.32 35.72 -10.83
C ALA A 484 26.03 35.12 -9.59
N PHE A 485 25.35 34.25 -8.85
CA PHE A 485 25.94 33.51 -7.73
C PHE A 485 27.03 32.54 -8.20
N SER A 486 26.80 31.77 -9.28
CA SER A 486 27.83 30.86 -9.81
C SER A 486 29.06 31.57 -10.39
N GLU A 487 28.88 32.80 -10.88
CA GLU A 487 29.96 33.66 -11.40
C GLU A 487 30.64 34.50 -10.31
N GLU A 488 30.34 34.25 -9.03
CA GLU A 488 30.87 34.98 -7.86
C GLU A 488 30.55 36.48 -7.84
N ARG A 489 29.57 36.93 -8.62
CA ARG A 489 29.04 38.30 -8.62
C ARG A 489 27.99 38.46 -7.52
N TRP A 490 28.45 38.40 -6.27
CA TRP A 490 27.58 38.35 -5.09
C TRP A 490 26.65 39.56 -4.95
N THR A 491 27.10 40.77 -5.29
CA THR A 491 26.29 42.00 -5.28
C THR A 491 25.12 41.91 -6.27
N ASP A 492 25.41 41.43 -7.47
CA ASP A 492 24.40 41.26 -8.52
C ASP A 492 23.43 40.14 -8.12
N ALA A 493 23.92 39.04 -7.54
CA ALA A 493 23.10 37.96 -7.02
C ALA A 493 22.11 38.44 -5.95
N VAL A 494 22.54 39.30 -5.01
CA VAL A 494 21.66 39.91 -4.00
C VAL A 494 20.58 40.78 -4.65
N SER A 495 20.95 41.65 -5.61
CA SER A 495 19.97 42.51 -6.30
C SER A 495 18.92 41.70 -7.07
N GLN A 496 19.34 40.64 -7.77
CA GLN A 496 18.42 39.76 -8.50
C GLN A 496 17.55 38.93 -7.54
N CYS A 497 18.08 38.50 -6.39
CA CYS A 497 17.28 37.87 -5.35
C CYS A 497 16.24 38.83 -4.74
N GLU A 498 16.56 40.11 -4.56
CA GLU A 498 15.61 41.13 -4.10
C GLU A 498 14.50 41.36 -5.10
N MET A 499 14.83 41.50 -6.39
CA MET A 499 13.84 41.56 -7.46
C MET A 499 12.97 40.29 -7.52
N ALA A 500 13.55 39.11 -7.28
CA ALA A 500 12.78 37.86 -7.20
C ALA A 500 11.84 37.84 -5.99
N LEU A 501 12.25 38.40 -4.85
CA LEU A 501 11.42 38.50 -3.63
C LEU A 501 10.35 39.59 -3.74
N GLU A 502 10.55 40.65 -4.52
CA GLU A 502 9.51 41.62 -4.86
C GLU A 502 8.39 40.98 -5.70
N LEU A 503 8.78 40.10 -6.65
CA LEU A 503 7.83 39.33 -7.46
C LEU A 503 7.14 38.21 -6.66
N ARG A 504 7.85 37.60 -5.70
CA ARG A 504 7.31 36.54 -4.83
C ARG A 504 7.93 36.60 -3.41
N PRO A 505 7.26 37.29 -2.47
CA PRO A 505 7.79 37.48 -1.10
C PRO A 505 8.05 36.18 -0.34
N ASN A 506 7.25 35.13 -0.60
CA ASN A 506 7.33 33.84 0.10
C ASN A 506 8.27 32.82 -0.59
N SER A 507 9.27 33.28 -1.36
CA SER A 507 10.23 32.37 -1.98
C SER A 507 11.39 32.03 -1.04
N ASP A 508 11.36 30.84 -0.46
CA ASP A 508 12.46 30.32 0.36
C ASP A 508 13.77 30.21 -0.44
N GLU A 509 13.69 29.84 -1.72
CA GLU A 509 14.88 29.71 -2.58
C GLU A 509 15.59 31.06 -2.79
N ALA A 510 14.83 32.11 -3.14
CA ALA A 510 15.40 33.44 -3.35
C ALA A 510 15.98 34.01 -2.05
N SER A 511 15.29 33.80 -0.92
CA SER A 511 15.76 34.23 0.41
C SER A 511 17.04 33.50 0.83
N ARG A 512 17.09 32.18 0.68
CA ARG A 512 18.30 31.39 1.00
C ARG A 512 19.49 31.80 0.13
N LEU A 513 19.28 32.00 -1.17
CA LEU A 513 20.34 32.42 -2.08
C LEU A 513 20.87 33.82 -1.75
N LYS A 514 19.99 34.75 -1.35
CA LYS A 514 20.37 36.08 -0.85
C LYS A 514 21.25 35.99 0.40
N ILE A 515 20.83 35.22 1.39
CA ILE A 515 21.57 35.06 2.66
C ILE A 515 22.95 34.47 2.41
N GLU A 516 23.04 33.44 1.55
CA GLU A 516 24.33 32.84 1.22
C GLU A 516 25.24 33.80 0.44
N ALA A 517 24.70 34.59 -0.49
CA ALA A 517 25.47 35.60 -1.22
C ALA A 517 26.03 36.68 -0.26
N LEU A 518 25.22 37.17 0.69
CA LEU A 518 25.66 38.11 1.73
C LEU A 518 26.76 37.51 2.61
N ARG A 519 26.61 36.24 3.01
CA ARG A 519 27.62 35.53 3.80
C ARG A 519 28.95 35.41 3.03
N ARG A 520 28.91 35.09 1.74
CA ARG A 520 30.11 35.00 0.88
C ARG A 520 30.81 36.36 0.75
N MET A 521 30.05 37.45 0.64
CA MET A 521 30.62 38.81 0.66
C MET A 521 31.32 39.13 1.98
N GLU A 522 30.68 38.85 3.11
CA GLU A 522 31.25 39.10 4.43
C GLU A 522 32.53 38.27 4.67
N ILE A 523 32.55 37.01 4.22
CA ILE A 523 33.74 36.16 4.27
C ILE A 523 34.86 36.78 3.42
N LYS A 524 34.57 37.20 2.18
CA LYS A 524 35.57 37.82 1.29
C LYS A 524 36.19 39.08 1.92
N GLU A 525 35.37 39.94 2.52
CA GLU A 525 35.85 41.14 3.21
C GLU A 525 36.71 40.78 4.44
N LYS A 526 36.24 39.86 5.28
CA LYS A 526 37.01 39.38 6.45
C LYS A 526 38.35 38.77 6.04
N VAL A 527 38.36 37.93 5.01
CA VAL A 527 39.58 37.34 4.46
C VAL A 527 40.55 38.42 4.02
N GLN A 528 40.11 39.44 3.28
CA GLN A 528 40.98 40.54 2.86
C GLN A 528 41.58 41.31 4.05
N THR A 529 40.78 41.59 5.09
CA THR A 529 41.28 42.27 6.29
C THR A 529 42.31 41.43 7.04
N LEU A 530 42.11 40.11 7.12
CA LEU A 530 43.04 39.19 7.76
C LEU A 530 44.34 39.03 6.95
N LEU A 531 44.25 39.00 5.61
CA LEU A 531 45.42 38.97 4.72
C LEU A 531 46.30 40.20 4.98
N ASN A 532 45.70 41.40 4.98
CA ASN A 532 46.43 42.63 5.25
C ASN A 532 47.10 42.62 6.64
N ARG A 533 46.45 42.04 7.67
CA ARG A 533 47.04 41.91 9.02
C ARG A 533 48.19 40.90 9.05
N ALA A 534 48.04 39.78 8.36
CA ALA A 534 49.11 38.79 8.22
C ALA A 534 50.34 39.41 7.54
N ASP A 535 50.15 40.20 6.48
CA ASP A 535 51.23 40.93 5.80
C ASP A 535 51.94 41.92 6.72
N VAL A 536 51.19 42.67 7.55
CA VAL A 536 51.77 43.59 8.54
C VAL A 536 52.62 42.84 9.58
N PHE A 537 52.11 41.73 10.14
CA PHE A 537 52.88 40.93 11.10
C PHE A 537 54.11 40.28 10.46
N PHE A 538 53.99 39.83 9.21
CA PHE A 538 55.11 39.30 8.45
C PHE A 538 56.20 40.35 8.23
N ALA A 539 55.82 41.58 7.87
CA ALA A 539 56.76 42.71 7.74
C ALA A 539 57.46 43.06 9.06
N GLN A 540 56.80 42.86 10.20
CA GLN A 540 57.35 43.07 11.55
C GLN A 540 58.21 41.91 12.07
N LYS A 541 58.45 40.86 11.26
CA LYS A 541 59.11 39.60 11.67
C LYS A 541 58.38 38.85 12.81
N LEU A 542 57.11 39.15 13.06
CA LEU A 542 56.26 38.47 14.04
C LEU A 542 55.61 37.24 13.38
N PHE A 543 56.43 36.22 13.09
CA PHE A 543 56.02 35.09 12.25
C PHE A 543 54.91 34.23 12.89
N ALA A 544 54.90 34.09 14.22
CA ALA A 544 53.88 33.31 14.93
C ALA A 544 52.49 33.98 14.88
N GLU A 545 52.44 35.31 15.00
CA GLU A 545 51.23 36.11 14.86
C GLU A 545 50.74 36.11 13.41
N ALA A 546 51.66 36.24 12.44
CA ALA A 546 51.33 36.17 11.02
C ALA A 546 50.71 34.82 10.65
N LEU A 547 51.31 33.69 11.06
CA LEU A 547 50.75 32.34 10.85
C LEU A 547 49.38 32.16 11.53
N ARG A 548 49.16 32.78 12.68
CA ARG A 548 47.87 32.74 13.39
C ARG A 548 46.77 33.48 12.61
N GLU A 549 47.06 34.65 12.05
CA GLU A 549 46.09 35.36 11.21
C GLU A 549 45.81 34.59 9.92
N VAL A 550 46.82 33.98 9.29
CA VAL A 550 46.64 33.11 8.11
C VAL A 550 45.81 31.86 8.42
N SER A 551 46.02 31.24 9.58
CA SER A 551 45.22 30.11 10.04
C SER A 551 43.74 30.48 10.22
N LYS A 552 43.42 31.72 10.64
CA LYS A 552 42.03 32.20 10.70
C LYS A 552 41.42 32.32 9.31
N ILE A 553 42.19 32.72 8.30
CA ILE A 553 41.74 32.77 6.91
C ILE A 553 41.40 31.36 6.43
N LEU A 554 42.30 30.39 6.64
CA LEU A 554 42.07 29.00 6.25
C LEU A 554 40.91 28.34 7.03
N GLY A 555 40.60 28.82 8.24
CA GLY A 555 39.41 28.43 8.97
C GLY A 555 38.09 28.99 8.40
N LEU A 556 38.14 30.13 7.71
CA LEU A 556 36.99 30.76 7.04
C LEU A 556 36.84 30.28 5.59
N ASP A 557 37.96 30.10 4.89
CA ASP A 557 38.07 29.65 3.51
C ASP A 557 39.27 28.68 3.36
N PRO A 558 39.05 27.37 3.55
CA PRO A 558 40.12 26.36 3.46
C PRO A 558 40.76 26.21 2.07
N LEU A 559 40.11 26.72 1.03
CA LEU A 559 40.58 26.64 -0.36
C LEU A 559 41.29 27.92 -0.82
N ASN A 560 41.40 28.93 0.05
CA ASN A 560 42.05 30.17 -0.28
C ASN A 560 43.52 29.96 -0.70
N HIS A 561 43.81 30.20 -1.98
CA HIS A 561 45.15 29.99 -2.55
C HIS A 561 46.16 30.99 -1.98
N ASP A 562 45.77 32.25 -1.82
CA ASP A 562 46.65 33.33 -1.34
C ASP A 562 47.08 33.07 0.11
N ALA A 563 46.16 32.63 0.96
CA ALA A 563 46.46 32.27 2.34
C ALA A 563 47.48 31.11 2.44
N LYS A 564 47.34 30.06 1.61
CA LYS A 564 48.29 28.93 1.58
C LYS A 564 49.66 29.35 1.10
N GLU A 565 49.74 30.21 0.09
CA GLU A 565 51.02 30.69 -0.42
C GLU A 565 51.72 31.59 0.59
N ILE A 566 50.97 32.45 1.30
CA ILE A 566 51.50 33.27 2.39
C ILE A 566 51.95 32.39 3.57
N GLU A 567 51.18 31.36 3.95
CA GLU A 567 51.57 30.39 5.00
C GLU A 567 52.91 29.72 4.68
N ARG A 568 53.05 29.24 3.43
CA ARG A 568 54.28 28.62 2.92
C ARG A 568 55.46 29.58 3.01
N LYS A 569 55.26 30.82 2.53
CA LYS A 569 56.30 31.86 2.52
C LYS A 569 56.73 32.26 3.93
N ILE A 570 55.78 32.47 4.85
CA ILE A 570 56.08 32.81 6.25
C ILE A 570 56.85 31.66 6.92
N SER A 571 56.42 30.42 6.71
CA SER A 571 57.07 29.24 7.29
C SER A 571 58.51 29.07 6.80
N GLU A 572 58.75 29.29 5.51
CA GLU A 572 60.09 29.20 4.91
C GLU A 572 61.03 30.28 5.48
N VAL A 573 60.57 31.52 5.56
CA VAL A 573 61.36 32.63 6.12
C VAL A 573 61.60 32.45 7.62
N ASN A 574 60.60 31.99 8.39
CA ASN A 574 60.77 31.71 9.81
C ASN A 574 61.81 30.59 10.04
N ALA A 575 61.77 29.51 9.26
CA ALA A 575 62.76 28.43 9.35
C ALA A 575 64.18 28.91 9.01
N GLN A 576 64.35 29.82 8.06
CA GLN A 576 65.64 30.45 7.77
C GLN A 576 66.11 31.32 8.94
N HIS A 577 65.22 32.13 9.51
CA HIS A 577 65.53 32.99 10.66
C HIS A 577 65.92 32.18 11.91
N GLU A 578 65.19 31.10 12.23
CA GLU A 578 65.53 30.18 13.32
C GLU A 578 66.92 29.54 13.14
N LYS A 579 67.32 29.20 11.90
CA LYS A 579 68.68 28.71 11.61
C LYS A 579 69.74 29.75 11.91
N VAL A 580 69.49 31.02 11.57
CA VAL A 580 70.42 32.13 11.89
C VAL A 580 70.57 32.29 13.40
N ILE A 581 69.46 32.29 14.15
CA ILE A 581 69.48 32.35 15.62
C ILE A 581 70.26 31.17 16.21
N ASN A 582 69.98 29.93 15.77
CA ASN A 582 70.68 28.75 16.27
C ASN A 582 72.19 28.77 15.97
N ASN A 583 72.59 29.28 14.81
CA ASN A 583 74.01 29.47 14.48
C ASN A 583 74.68 30.51 15.39
N LEU A 584 74.00 31.60 15.71
CA LEU A 584 74.51 32.61 16.65
C LEU A 584 74.62 32.05 18.08
N ILE A 585 73.66 31.23 18.52
CA ILE A 585 73.72 30.54 19.81
C ILE A 585 74.90 29.56 19.86
N ALA A 586 75.13 28.80 18.79
CA ALA A 586 76.28 27.89 18.70
C ALA A 586 77.61 28.65 18.84
N LYS A 587 77.77 29.74 18.08
CA LYS A 587 78.95 30.63 18.17
C LYS A 587 79.12 31.25 19.55
N LEU A 588 78.02 31.66 20.19
CA LEU A 588 78.06 32.19 21.56
C LEU A 588 78.64 31.15 22.52
N ASN A 589 78.12 29.92 22.49
CA ASN A 589 78.59 28.84 23.35
C ASN A 589 80.07 28.51 23.11
N GLU A 590 80.54 28.52 21.85
CA GLU A 590 81.97 28.33 21.51
C GLU A 590 82.85 29.44 22.10
N THR A 591 82.46 30.71 21.96
CA THR A 591 83.22 31.85 22.51
C THR A 591 83.25 31.85 24.04
N GLU A 592 82.16 31.41 24.69
CA GLU A 592 82.10 31.24 26.15
C GLU A 592 83.08 30.19 26.67
N LEU A 593 83.20 29.05 25.96
CA LEU A 593 84.19 28.01 26.28
C LEU A 593 85.62 28.51 26.12
N GLY A 594 85.86 29.34 25.10
CA GLY A 594 87.16 30.00 24.86
C GLY A 594 87.51 31.11 25.85
N LYS A 595 86.59 31.49 26.76
CA LYS A 595 86.70 32.65 27.67
C LYS A 595 86.95 33.99 26.96
N ASP A 596 86.58 34.11 25.68
CA ASP A 596 86.58 35.38 24.97
C ASP A 596 85.27 36.13 25.22
N TYR A 597 85.23 36.84 26.34
CA TYR A 597 84.06 37.58 26.77
C TYR A 597 83.70 38.73 25.82
N THR A 598 84.65 39.29 25.07
CA THR A 598 84.40 40.42 24.17
C THR A 598 83.59 40.01 22.94
N SER A 599 84.01 38.93 22.29
CA SER A 599 83.27 38.34 21.17
C SER A 599 81.91 37.80 21.62
N ALA A 600 81.83 37.18 22.81
CA ALA A 600 80.58 36.67 23.36
C ALA A 600 79.55 37.78 23.66
N ILE A 601 79.98 38.96 24.11
CA ILE A 601 79.10 40.12 24.31
C ILE A 601 78.55 40.64 22.98
N ASN A 602 79.39 40.77 21.95
CA ASN A 602 78.94 41.20 20.61
C ASN A 602 77.95 40.21 19.99
N ILE A 603 78.17 38.89 20.15
CA ILE A 603 77.23 37.87 19.69
C ILE A 603 75.91 37.96 20.48
N CYS A 604 75.95 38.24 21.79
CA CYS A 604 74.75 38.50 22.57
C CYS A 604 73.98 39.75 22.08
N GLU A 605 74.67 40.81 21.64
CA GLU A 605 74.04 42.00 21.05
C GLU A 605 73.34 41.67 19.73
N SER A 606 73.99 40.93 18.83
CA SER A 606 73.35 40.46 17.59
C SER A 606 72.17 39.51 17.86
N LEU A 607 72.24 38.68 18.91
CA LEU A 607 71.12 37.85 19.34
C LEU A 607 69.96 38.67 19.92
N ILE A 608 70.21 39.79 20.59
CA ILE A 608 69.15 40.70 21.08
C ILE A 608 68.44 41.38 19.90
N GLU A 609 69.16 41.71 18.83
CA GLU A 609 68.60 42.35 17.64
C GLU A 609 67.78 41.37 16.78
N GLU A 610 68.25 40.13 16.61
CA GLU A 610 67.58 39.13 15.78
C GLU A 610 66.50 38.33 16.53
N ASP A 611 66.70 38.00 17.81
CA ASP A 611 65.73 37.24 18.62
C ASP A 611 64.94 38.15 19.58
N SER A 612 63.94 38.81 19.01
CA SER A 612 63.07 39.74 19.74
C SER A 612 62.23 39.07 20.85
N ALA A 613 61.97 37.76 20.75
CA ALA A 613 61.19 37.01 21.73
C ALA A 613 61.99 36.74 23.02
N ASN A 614 63.29 36.51 22.90
CA ASN A 614 64.16 36.16 24.03
C ASN A 614 65.11 37.30 24.46
N ILE A 615 64.81 38.56 24.12
CA ILE A 615 65.60 39.74 24.51
C ILE A 615 66.03 39.66 25.97
N ARG A 616 65.10 39.41 26.90
CA ARG A 616 65.41 39.35 28.35
C ARG A 616 66.48 38.31 28.68
N LYS A 617 66.41 37.13 28.05
CA LYS A 617 67.37 36.04 28.27
C LYS A 617 68.75 36.45 27.79
N TRP A 618 68.85 37.03 26.61
CA TRP A 618 70.12 37.47 26.03
C TRP A 618 70.71 38.69 26.75
N THR A 619 69.87 39.64 27.20
CA THR A 619 70.30 40.77 28.04
C THR A 619 70.84 40.31 29.38
N SER A 620 70.14 39.42 30.10
CA SER A 620 70.66 38.87 31.35
C SER A 620 71.94 38.06 31.16
N LYS A 621 72.06 37.35 30.03
CA LYS A 621 73.28 36.62 29.67
C LYS A 621 74.44 37.57 29.38
N LYS A 622 74.20 38.66 28.63
CA LYS A 622 75.17 39.74 28.38
C LYS A 622 75.66 40.37 29.69
N GLU A 623 74.75 40.73 30.60
CA GLU A 623 75.11 41.27 31.92
C GLU A 623 75.99 40.31 32.72
N ARG A 624 75.68 39.01 32.69
CA ARG A 624 76.52 38.00 33.35
C ARG A 624 77.92 37.91 32.73
N LEU A 625 78.04 38.01 31.41
CA LEU A 625 79.33 38.00 30.72
C LEU A 625 80.16 39.25 31.06
N ILE A 626 79.53 40.42 31.15
CA ILE A 626 80.17 41.67 31.59
C ILE A 626 80.69 41.54 33.03
N SER A 627 79.89 40.98 33.94
CA SER A 627 80.31 40.74 35.32
C SER A 627 81.51 39.78 35.39
N ASN A 628 81.47 38.67 34.66
CA ASN A 628 82.58 37.72 34.60
C ASN A 628 83.85 38.37 34.01
N GLN A 629 83.72 39.21 32.98
CA GLN A 629 84.83 39.95 32.40
C GLN A 629 85.46 40.89 33.44
N LYS A 630 84.62 41.59 34.21
CA LYS A 630 85.09 42.49 35.27
C LYS A 630 85.80 41.74 36.39
N GLU A 631 85.28 40.60 36.83
CA GLU A 631 85.92 39.74 37.83
C GLU A 631 87.30 39.21 37.35
N LEU A 632 87.40 38.81 36.08
CA LEU A 632 88.67 38.39 35.49
C LEU A 632 89.69 39.55 35.45
N GLU A 633 89.25 40.76 35.12
CA GLU A 633 90.11 41.94 35.09
C GLU A 633 90.57 42.35 36.50
N GLU A 634 89.66 42.33 37.49
CA GLU A 634 89.98 42.63 38.89
C GLU A 634 90.95 41.60 39.49
N THR A 635 90.78 40.32 39.17
CA THR A 635 91.71 39.26 39.62
C THR A 635 93.09 39.42 38.99
N LYS A 636 93.18 39.75 37.69
CA LYS A 636 94.45 40.11 37.04
C LYS A 636 95.11 41.31 37.70
N GLN A 637 94.37 42.39 37.96
CA GLN A 637 94.91 43.58 38.63
C GLN A 637 95.42 43.29 40.05
N LYS A 638 94.68 42.47 40.82
CA LYS A 638 95.11 42.02 42.16
C LYS A 638 96.38 41.19 42.07
N LEU A 639 96.48 40.29 41.10
CA LEU A 639 97.68 39.49 40.86
C LEU A 639 98.86 40.37 40.45
N ASP A 640 98.67 41.34 39.56
CA ASP A 640 99.72 42.28 39.15
C ASP A 640 100.23 43.13 40.33
N GLY A 641 99.32 43.62 41.18
CA GLY A 641 99.67 44.33 42.41
C GLY A 641 100.47 43.45 43.38
N LEU A 642 100.01 42.23 43.65
CA LEU A 642 100.74 41.27 44.49
C LEU A 642 102.11 40.93 43.90
N ARG A 643 102.24 40.83 42.57
CA ARG A 643 103.51 40.58 41.89
C ARG A 643 104.48 41.74 42.08
N GLN A 644 103.99 42.99 41.98
CA GLN A 644 104.80 44.18 42.26
C GLN A 644 105.27 44.20 43.73
N ASP A 645 104.40 43.86 44.67
CA ASP A 645 104.74 43.86 46.10
C ASP A 645 105.67 42.70 46.49
N ILE A 646 105.55 41.52 45.87
CA ILE A 646 106.51 40.41 46.02
C ILE A 646 107.90 40.86 45.54
N ASN A 647 107.98 41.50 44.37
CA ASN A 647 109.25 41.99 43.83
C ASN A 647 109.88 43.04 44.76
N ARG A 648 109.07 43.94 45.35
CA ARG A 648 109.50 44.94 46.33
C ARG A 648 110.01 44.30 47.61
N ALA A 649 109.26 43.37 48.21
CA ALA A 649 109.65 42.69 49.45
C ALA A 649 110.91 41.82 49.28
N HIS A 650 111.11 41.25 48.09
CA HIS A 650 112.37 40.55 47.76
C HIS A 650 113.56 41.52 47.67
N PHE A 651 113.35 42.73 47.16
CA PHE A 651 114.38 43.77 47.08
C PHE A 651 114.75 44.35 48.45
N GLU A 652 113.77 44.54 49.35
CA GLU A 652 113.96 45.05 50.72
C GLU A 652 114.53 44.01 51.70
N GLU A 653 114.73 42.75 51.26
CA GLU A 653 115.15 41.61 52.08
C GLU A 653 114.25 41.33 53.31
N ASP A 654 112.98 41.77 53.27
CA ASP A 654 111.99 41.44 54.30
C ASP A 654 111.42 40.04 54.07
N TRP A 655 112.15 39.03 54.53
CA TRP A 655 111.84 37.62 54.29
C TRP A 655 110.50 37.17 54.89
N VAL A 656 110.04 37.82 55.96
CA VAL A 656 108.75 37.50 56.61
C VAL A 656 107.59 38.02 55.77
N LYS A 657 107.64 39.29 55.33
CA LYS A 657 106.63 39.83 54.40
C LYS A 657 106.65 39.12 53.06
N LEU A 658 107.84 38.80 52.53
CA LEU A 658 107.99 38.08 51.27
C LEU A 658 107.31 36.71 51.30
N LYS A 659 107.48 35.93 52.38
CA LYS A 659 106.80 34.64 52.55
C LYS A 659 105.28 34.80 52.48
N LEU A 660 104.73 35.75 53.23
CA LEU A 660 103.29 35.99 53.30
C LEU A 660 102.71 36.41 51.95
N LEU A 661 103.38 37.33 51.25
CA LEU A 661 102.96 37.81 49.93
C LEU A 661 103.00 36.69 48.88
N CYS A 662 104.03 35.84 48.90
CA CYS A 662 104.13 34.71 47.98
C CYS A 662 103.05 33.64 48.26
N GLU A 663 102.73 33.35 49.52
CA GLU A 663 101.64 32.43 49.90
C GLU A 663 100.28 32.98 49.44
N ASN A 664 100.05 34.30 49.59
CA ASN A 664 98.83 34.95 49.13
C ASN A 664 98.66 34.91 47.60
N PHE A 665 99.74 35.14 46.84
CA PHE A 665 99.68 35.06 45.37
C PHE A 665 99.39 33.61 44.91
N LEU A 666 100.10 32.62 45.47
CA LEU A 666 99.93 31.22 45.07
C LEU A 666 98.56 30.63 45.42
N ASN A 667 97.89 31.18 46.42
CA ASN A 667 96.49 30.83 46.73
C ASN A 667 95.51 31.31 45.65
N ILE A 668 95.84 32.38 44.92
CA ILE A 668 95.01 32.91 43.83
C ILE A 668 95.39 32.25 42.51
N GLU A 669 96.68 32.22 42.17
CA GLU A 669 97.18 31.59 40.94
C GLU A 669 98.52 30.87 41.18
N PRO A 670 98.65 29.57 40.81
CA PRO A 670 99.89 28.84 40.95
C PRO A 670 100.93 29.33 39.95
N ASN A 671 101.99 29.98 40.43
CA ASN A 671 103.09 30.49 39.61
C ASN A 671 104.43 29.92 40.07
N HIS A 672 105.19 29.33 39.14
CA HIS A 672 106.47 28.70 39.42
C HIS A 672 107.53 29.69 39.95
N GLU A 673 107.62 30.90 39.40
CA GLU A 673 108.59 31.92 39.83
C GLU A 673 108.35 32.33 41.30
N ILE A 674 107.08 32.52 41.65
CA ILE A 674 106.68 32.95 43.00
C ILE A 674 106.85 31.81 44.01
N SER A 675 106.68 30.55 43.58
CA SER A 675 107.03 29.38 44.39
C SER A 675 108.53 29.33 44.72
N GLN A 676 109.40 29.71 43.79
CA GLN A 676 110.84 29.81 44.06
C GLN A 676 111.16 30.92 45.08
N PHE A 677 110.50 32.08 44.99
CA PHE A 677 110.65 33.14 45.99
C PHE A 677 110.20 32.68 47.38
N LEU A 678 109.09 31.94 47.48
CA LEU A 678 108.61 31.35 48.73
C LEU A 678 109.62 30.37 49.34
N ALA A 679 110.19 29.48 48.53
CA ALA A 679 111.19 28.51 48.97
C ALA A 679 112.46 29.21 49.49
N LYS A 680 112.91 30.25 48.78
CA LYS A 680 114.06 31.08 49.18
C LYS A 680 113.81 31.79 50.51
N ALA A 681 112.63 32.40 50.68
CA ALA A 681 112.23 33.08 51.92
C ALA A 681 112.17 32.11 53.12
N LYS A 682 111.55 30.93 52.94
CA LYS A 682 111.48 29.88 53.99
C LYS A 682 112.86 29.42 54.43
N LYS A 683 113.76 29.16 53.48
CA LYS A 683 115.14 28.74 53.77
C LYS A 683 115.89 29.79 54.58
N ARG A 684 115.80 31.07 54.19
CA ARG A 684 116.47 32.17 54.91
C ARG A 684 115.94 32.39 56.32
N ILE A 685 114.63 32.30 56.54
CA ILE A 685 114.03 32.40 57.88
C ILE A 685 114.55 31.28 58.80
N GLU A 686 114.66 30.05 58.30
CA GLU A 686 115.15 28.93 59.10
C GLU A 686 116.63 29.07 59.44
N GLU A 687 117.46 29.54 58.50
CA GLU A 687 118.88 29.84 58.74
C GLU A 687 119.08 30.89 59.85
N ILE A 688 118.22 31.92 59.90
CA ILE A 688 118.27 32.96 60.95
C ILE A 688 117.89 32.37 62.32
N LYS A 689 116.80 31.60 62.39
CA LYS A 689 116.35 30.98 63.66
C LYS A 689 117.36 30.01 64.24
N VAL A 690 117.99 29.19 63.40
CA VAL A 690 119.01 28.22 63.84
C VAL A 690 120.24 28.93 64.41
N LYS A 691 120.67 30.05 63.81
CA LYS A 691 121.79 30.85 64.34
C LYS A 691 121.48 31.41 65.74
N GLU A 692 120.31 32.02 65.92
CA GLU A 692 119.90 32.57 67.22
C GLU A 692 119.80 31.48 68.32
N ALA A 693 119.24 30.31 67.98
CA ALA A 693 119.13 29.18 68.91
C ALA A 693 120.51 28.60 69.30
N LYS A 694 121.46 28.56 68.35
CA LYS A 694 122.83 28.08 68.59
C LYS A 694 123.59 28.98 69.54
N GLU A 695 123.56 30.30 69.34
CA GLU A 695 124.26 31.27 70.20
C GLU A 695 123.76 31.22 71.64
N LYS A 696 122.44 31.09 71.83
CA LYS A 696 121.82 31.03 73.16
C LYS A 696 122.26 29.80 73.94
N ALA A 697 122.33 28.64 73.29
CA ALA A 697 122.71 27.39 73.94
C ALA A 697 124.21 27.35 74.33
N LEU A 698 125.10 27.87 73.48
CA LEU A 698 126.53 28.01 73.79
C LEU A 698 126.78 28.93 74.99
N ALA A 699 126.04 30.03 75.10
CA ALA A 699 126.16 30.95 76.22
C ALA A 699 125.87 30.27 77.57
N THR A 700 124.83 29.44 77.63
CA THR A 700 124.47 28.67 78.84
C THR A 700 125.53 27.67 79.28
N ILE A 701 126.14 26.94 78.36
CA ILE A 701 127.09 25.85 78.69
C ILE A 701 128.41 26.42 79.22
N ASN A 702 128.91 27.49 78.61
CA ASN A 702 130.15 28.13 79.06
C ASN A 702 130.05 28.67 80.49
N GLY A 703 128.86 29.13 80.92
CA GLY A 703 128.64 29.55 82.31
C GLY A 703 128.80 28.40 83.30
N LEU A 704 128.17 27.25 83.03
CA LEU A 704 128.16 26.11 83.96
C LEU A 704 129.54 25.46 84.19
N ILE A 705 130.44 25.49 83.21
CA ILE A 705 131.79 24.92 83.35
C ILE A 705 132.65 25.74 84.33
N ILE A 706 132.50 27.07 84.30
CA ILE A 706 133.33 27.99 85.10
C ILE A 706 133.01 27.86 86.59
N ASP A 707 131.74 27.63 86.94
CA ASP A 707 131.27 27.58 88.33
C ASP A 707 131.60 26.26 89.07
N GLY A 708 132.26 25.30 88.42
CA GLY A 708 132.70 24.05 89.04
C GLY A 708 131.62 22.96 89.18
N TYR A 709 130.41 23.18 88.65
CA TYR A 709 129.31 22.19 88.63
C TYR A 709 129.47 21.18 87.48
N ILE A 710 130.51 20.36 87.60
CA ILE A 710 130.97 19.39 86.59
C ILE A 710 129.85 18.48 86.07
N ASN A 711 128.97 17.99 86.94
CA ASN A 711 127.89 17.07 86.54
C ASN A 711 126.75 17.76 85.75
N GLU A 712 126.49 19.05 85.99
CA GLU A 712 125.43 19.79 85.29
C GLU A 712 125.92 20.33 83.95
N ALA A 713 127.16 20.83 83.92
CA ALA A 713 127.83 21.20 82.68
C ALA A 713 127.91 20.01 81.70
N GLN A 714 128.26 18.82 82.18
CA GLN A 714 128.32 17.62 81.34
C GLN A 714 126.95 17.28 80.74
N LYS A 715 125.84 17.40 81.49
CA LYS A 715 124.49 17.15 80.96
C LYS A 715 124.08 18.12 79.86
N GLU A 716 124.36 19.42 80.02
CA GLU A 716 124.00 20.42 79.01
C GLU A 716 124.94 20.40 77.79
N ILE A 717 126.22 20.03 77.97
CA ILE A 717 127.13 19.72 76.84
C ILE A 717 126.60 18.52 76.04
N ASP A 718 126.15 17.47 76.73
CA ASP A 718 125.61 16.28 76.09
C ASP A 718 124.29 16.58 75.35
N ARG A 719 123.48 17.49 75.88
CA ARG A 719 122.26 17.99 75.25
C ARG A 719 122.55 18.86 74.02
N PHE A 720 123.56 19.74 74.08
CA PHE A 720 124.00 20.53 72.94
C PHE A 720 124.61 19.67 71.83
N ALA A 721 125.37 18.64 72.20
CA ALA A 721 125.94 17.67 71.27
C ALA A 721 124.86 16.86 70.53
N GLN A 722 123.77 16.52 71.21
CA GLN A 722 122.61 15.89 70.58
C GLN A 722 121.86 16.84 69.64
N ASN A 723 121.68 18.10 70.05
CA ASN A 723 120.93 19.07 69.26
C ASN A 723 121.73 19.64 68.07
N TYR A 724 123.06 19.67 68.16
CA TYR A 724 123.96 20.14 67.11
C TYR A 724 125.10 19.14 66.84
N PRO A 725 124.81 17.98 66.21
CA PRO A 725 125.78 16.89 66.02
C PRO A 725 127.00 17.28 65.17
N SER A 726 126.84 18.28 64.31
CA SER A 726 127.90 18.83 63.44
C SER A 726 128.96 19.63 64.20
N GLU A 727 128.70 20.05 65.44
CA GLU A 727 129.61 20.83 66.28
C GLU A 727 130.38 19.96 67.26
N HIS A 728 130.74 18.74 66.85
CA HIS A 728 131.46 17.78 67.70
C HIS A 728 132.82 18.31 68.20
N SER A 729 133.47 19.20 67.42
CA SER A 729 134.69 19.91 67.85
C SER A 729 134.41 20.76 69.08
N VAL A 730 133.36 21.57 69.05
CA VAL A 730 132.96 22.47 70.14
C VAL A 730 132.62 21.66 71.40
N VAL A 731 131.89 20.56 71.24
CA VAL A 731 131.54 19.63 72.32
C VAL A 731 132.77 18.93 72.92
N LYS A 732 133.70 18.48 72.07
CA LYS A 732 134.93 17.79 72.52
C LYS A 732 135.81 18.74 73.33
N ASP A 733 135.93 19.99 72.89
CA ASP A 733 136.68 21.02 73.61
C ASP A 733 136.06 21.33 74.97
N LEU A 734 134.72 21.36 75.06
CA LEU A 734 133.99 21.55 76.32
C LEU A 734 134.18 20.36 77.28
N ARG A 735 134.13 19.11 76.80
CA ARG A 735 134.34 17.91 77.64
C ARG A 735 135.78 17.73 78.11
N LYS A 736 136.77 18.10 77.29
CA LYS A 736 138.20 17.98 77.65
C LYS A 736 138.55 18.86 78.85
N LYS A 737 137.92 20.03 78.97
CA LYS A 737 138.06 20.93 80.12
C LYS A 737 137.52 20.32 81.42
N LEU A 738 136.64 19.32 81.35
CA LEU A 738 135.93 18.76 82.49
C LEU A 738 136.68 17.60 83.19
N PHE A 739 137.52 16.83 82.49
CA PHE A 739 138.04 15.52 82.96
C PHE A 739 139.38 15.52 83.73
N SER A 740 140.08 16.64 83.86
CA SER A 740 141.44 16.68 84.43
C SER A 740 141.54 16.74 85.97
N PHE A 741 140.45 16.51 86.73
CA PHE A 741 140.38 16.82 88.17
C PHE A 741 140.26 15.62 89.18
N ASP A 742 140.22 14.32 88.79
CA ASP A 742 139.93 13.15 89.70
C ASP A 742 141.02 12.02 89.74
N SER A 743 141.76 11.79 90.84
CA SER A 743 142.24 10.47 91.37
C SER A 743 143.22 10.53 92.60
N ASP A 744 142.90 9.82 93.69
CA ASP A 744 143.69 9.30 94.88
C ASP A 744 143.20 9.74 96.29
N GLY A 745 143.09 8.78 97.24
CA GLY A 745 142.30 8.90 98.48
C GLY A 745 142.87 8.39 99.83
N VAL A 746 141.94 8.27 100.81
CA VAL A 746 141.95 7.61 102.16
C VAL A 746 142.51 8.38 103.40
N SER A 747 141.80 8.21 104.55
CA SER A 747 142.08 8.61 105.98
C SER A 747 141.85 10.09 106.35
N GLN A 748 141.37 10.53 107.52
CA GLN A 748 140.97 9.97 108.83
C GLN A 748 140.11 11.06 109.59
N PRO A 749 139.51 10.77 110.78
CA PRO A 749 138.28 11.42 111.32
C PRO A 749 138.47 12.39 112.54
N LYS A 750 137.33 12.87 113.08
CA LYS A 750 137.09 13.67 114.32
C LYS A 750 137.40 15.18 114.16
N SER A 751 136.71 16.18 114.74
CA SER A 751 135.69 16.31 115.79
C SER A 751 135.24 17.79 115.86
N THR A 752 133.94 18.03 116.06
CA THR A 752 133.28 19.12 116.83
C THR A 752 133.62 20.61 116.61
N ASN A 753 132.59 21.37 116.15
CA ASN A 753 132.06 22.68 116.60
C ASN A 753 133.02 23.85 116.99
N PRO A 754 132.53 25.11 116.97
CA PRO A 754 131.87 25.97 115.94
C PRO A 754 132.69 27.31 115.86
N PRO A 755 132.19 28.56 115.67
CA PRO A 755 130.96 29.13 115.08
C PRO A 755 131.21 30.32 114.07
N ARG A 756 130.12 30.93 113.55
CA ARG A 756 129.88 32.36 113.14
C ARG A 756 129.07 32.41 111.82
N LYS A 757 127.78 32.74 111.90
CA LYS A 757 127.15 34.07 111.68
C LYS A 757 127.25 34.58 110.22
N PRO A 758 126.24 35.30 109.68
CA PRO A 758 124.88 35.55 110.21
C PRO A 758 123.75 35.41 109.12
N ILE A 759 122.52 35.03 109.48
CA ILE A 759 121.29 35.87 109.70
C ILE A 759 120.73 36.45 108.38
N GLY A 760 119.43 36.40 108.05
CA GLY A 760 118.19 36.11 108.78
C GLY A 760 116.99 36.10 107.80
N PHE A 761 115.79 35.64 108.18
CA PHE A 761 114.71 36.34 108.91
C PHE A 761 113.57 36.80 107.97
N ASN A 762 112.31 36.53 108.40
CA ASN A 762 111.10 37.37 108.32
C ASN A 762 110.63 37.94 106.96
N SER A 763 109.35 37.78 106.58
CA SER A 763 108.17 38.56 107.04
C SER A 763 108.40 40.07 106.87
N SER A 764 107.51 40.90 106.35
CA SER A 764 106.13 40.83 105.89
C SER A 764 105.73 42.30 105.73
N SER A 765 104.69 42.57 104.93
CA SER A 765 103.86 43.79 104.95
C SER A 765 104.58 45.07 104.50
N THR A 766 103.94 45.99 103.78
CA THR A 766 102.61 46.53 104.07
C THR A 766 102.15 47.37 102.88
N ASN A 767 100.84 47.39 102.68
CA ASN A 767 100.03 48.56 102.31
C ASN A 767 100.30 49.25 100.95
N VAL A 768 99.31 49.20 100.04
CA VAL A 768 98.24 50.22 99.85
C VAL A 768 98.69 51.33 98.89
N THR A 769 97.71 51.83 98.12
CA THR A 769 97.75 52.83 97.04
C THR A 769 98.32 52.29 95.74
N GLY A 770 97.53 52.12 94.67
CA GLY A 770 96.62 53.07 94.01
C GLY A 770 97.19 53.18 92.59
N GLU A 771 96.48 53.21 91.47
CA GLU A 771 95.12 53.48 91.00
C GLU A 771 95.06 52.68 89.67
N ASP A 772 93.97 52.22 89.08
CA ASP A 772 92.58 52.63 89.09
C ASP A 772 91.75 51.45 88.54
N ASN A 773 90.57 51.24 89.12
CA ASN A 773 89.25 51.25 88.45
C ASN A 773 89.18 50.52 87.09
N ASP A 774 88.21 49.66 86.79
CA ASP A 774 86.80 49.59 87.18
C ASP A 774 86.23 48.53 86.19
N PHE A 775 85.12 47.83 86.33
CA PHE A 775 84.06 47.73 87.33
C PHE A 775 82.93 47.05 86.57
N PHE A 776 82.47 45.88 87.06
CA PHE A 776 81.15 45.28 86.87
C PHE A 776 80.64 45.08 85.41
N GLU A 777 79.66 44.26 85.07
CA GLU A 777 78.61 43.49 85.73
C GLU A 777 78.20 42.46 84.64
N THR A 778 78.00 41.16 84.84
CA THR A 778 76.80 40.48 85.42
C THR A 778 75.46 41.09 84.91
N THR A 779 74.36 40.37 84.63
CA THR A 779 73.79 39.20 85.30
C THR A 779 72.46 38.77 84.62
N SER A 780 72.12 37.48 84.78
CA SER A 780 70.82 36.84 85.15
C SER A 780 69.47 37.26 84.51
N SER A 781 68.60 36.37 84.00
CA SER A 781 67.78 35.27 84.61
C SER A 781 66.36 35.69 85.06
N GLU A 782 65.48 34.67 85.08
CA GLU A 782 64.10 34.56 85.62
C GLU A 782 62.93 34.86 84.65
N VAL A 783 61.78 34.17 84.54
CA VAL A 783 61.10 32.92 84.99
C VAL A 783 59.59 33.25 85.19
N HIS A 784 58.71 32.27 84.89
CA HIS A 784 57.25 32.11 85.18
C HIS A 784 56.19 32.58 84.13
N PRO A 785 54.96 32.00 84.12
CA PRO A 785 54.58 30.57 84.19
C PRO A 785 53.44 30.17 83.19
N LEU A 786 53.04 28.89 83.25
CA LEU A 786 51.85 28.25 82.62
C LEU A 786 50.62 29.16 82.38
N ARG A 787 50.05 29.13 81.16
CA ARG A 787 48.64 28.72 80.90
C ARG A 787 48.24 28.70 79.42
N ARG A 788 47.49 27.64 79.08
CA ARG A 788 46.60 27.44 77.92
C ARG A 788 47.27 27.29 76.53
N THR A 789 47.52 26.04 76.19
CA THR A 789 47.66 25.57 74.80
C THR A 789 46.28 25.38 74.16
N SER A 790 46.11 25.90 72.94
CA SER A 790 45.01 25.52 72.05
C SER A 790 45.52 25.26 70.64
N LYS A 791 45.47 23.97 70.29
CA LYS A 791 45.27 23.35 68.96
C LYS A 791 46.28 23.62 67.84
N LYS A 792 47.07 22.57 67.55
CA LYS A 792 47.45 22.16 66.20
C LYS A 792 47.38 20.62 66.11
N LYS A 793 46.85 20.13 64.97
CA LYS A 793 46.96 18.80 64.34
C LYS A 793 45.98 17.66 64.73
N GLU A 794 45.57 16.96 63.66
CA GLU A 794 44.72 15.76 63.39
C GLU A 794 45.03 14.51 64.25
N PRO A 795 44.46 13.28 64.05
CA PRO A 795 43.24 12.74 63.37
C PRO A 795 42.40 11.79 64.29
N THR A 796 41.27 11.20 63.83
CA THR A 796 40.71 9.93 64.40
C THR A 796 39.72 9.18 63.48
N LYS A 797 39.90 7.85 63.39
CA LYS A 797 38.89 6.76 63.18
C LYS A 797 38.29 6.39 64.57
N GLU A 798 37.17 5.68 64.82
CA GLU A 798 36.61 4.43 64.24
C GLU A 798 35.25 4.04 64.92
N SER A 799 34.23 3.57 64.15
CA SER A 799 33.20 2.47 64.38
C SER A 799 32.29 2.42 65.67
N PRO A 800 31.27 1.49 65.85
CA PRO A 800 30.91 0.25 65.11
C PRO A 800 29.40 -0.23 64.99
N THR A 801 29.17 -1.29 64.15
CA THR A 801 28.25 -2.50 64.25
C THR A 801 26.70 -2.39 64.09
N LYS A 802 25.88 -3.34 63.54
CA LYS A 802 25.96 -4.80 63.28
C LYS A 802 24.75 -5.40 62.46
N ASP A 803 24.96 -6.57 61.81
CA ASP A 803 24.08 -7.78 61.57
C ASP A 803 22.92 -7.79 60.52
N PHE A 804 22.43 -8.88 59.87
CA PHE A 804 22.78 -10.32 59.61
C PHE A 804 21.59 -11.04 58.86
N PHE A 805 21.87 -11.94 57.89
CA PHE A 805 21.11 -13.11 57.33
C PHE A 805 19.95 -13.10 56.26
N ASP A 806 20.17 -14.06 55.36
CA ASP A 806 19.46 -14.83 54.30
C ASP A 806 17.99 -15.35 54.42
N SER A 807 17.38 -15.54 53.22
CA SER A 807 16.62 -16.72 52.71
C SER A 807 15.08 -16.96 52.88
N ALA A 808 14.48 -17.40 51.74
CA ALA A 808 13.41 -18.42 51.51
C ALA A 808 11.89 -18.07 51.31
N LEU A 809 11.41 -18.38 50.08
CA LEU A 809 10.23 -19.17 49.60
C LEU A 809 8.74 -18.89 49.97
N THR A 810 7.91 -18.90 48.89
CA THR A 810 6.50 -19.39 48.72
C THR A 810 5.34 -18.57 49.35
N THR A 811 4.14 -18.34 48.77
CA THR A 811 3.30 -19.08 47.79
C THR A 811 2.07 -18.25 47.33
N ASN A 812 1.53 -18.59 46.14
CA ASN A 812 0.12 -18.50 45.67
C ASN A 812 -0.51 -17.10 45.36
N SER A 813 -1.24 -16.86 44.27
CA SER A 813 -2.13 -17.74 43.48
C SER A 813 -2.45 -17.24 42.04
N LYS A 814 -2.40 -18.19 41.10
CA LYS A 814 -3.30 -18.55 39.97
C LYS A 814 -3.88 -17.50 38.97
N LYS A 815 -3.60 -17.79 37.68
CA LYS A 815 -4.49 -17.97 36.47
C LYS A 815 -5.37 -16.78 36.01
N SER A 816 -5.72 -16.55 34.74
CA SER A 816 -5.46 -17.11 33.40
C SER A 816 -6.20 -16.23 32.36
N VAL A 817 -5.65 -16.15 31.15
CA VAL A 817 -6.19 -15.67 29.83
C VAL A 817 -7.53 -16.41 29.46
N PRO A 818 -8.36 -16.16 28.40
CA PRO A 818 -8.44 -15.16 27.29
C PRO A 818 -9.87 -14.65 26.85
N LYS A 819 -9.90 -13.83 25.77
CA LYS A 819 -10.81 -13.84 24.57
C LYS A 819 -12.26 -13.27 24.60
N LEU A 820 -12.48 -12.42 23.57
CA LEU A 820 -13.60 -12.35 22.59
C LEU A 820 -15.02 -11.91 23.00
N ASN A 821 -15.54 -11.05 22.10
CA ASN A 821 -16.91 -10.91 21.57
C ASN A 821 -17.77 -9.70 22.01
N ILE A 822 -18.16 -8.84 21.04
CA ILE A 822 -19.50 -8.68 20.38
C ILE A 822 -20.51 -8.06 21.38
N THR A 823 -21.11 -6.88 21.19
CA THR A 823 -22.26 -6.48 20.31
C THR A 823 -22.45 -4.96 20.42
N ASN A 824 -22.62 -4.22 19.32
CA ASN A 824 -23.90 -3.82 18.69
C ASN A 824 -24.98 -3.20 19.61
N ASN A 825 -25.25 -1.93 19.30
CA ASN A 825 -26.54 -1.26 19.09
C ASN A 825 -27.54 -0.97 20.22
N ASP A 826 -28.08 0.24 20.03
CA ASP A 826 -29.37 0.80 20.42
C ASP A 826 -29.62 1.10 21.89
N PHE A 827 -29.64 2.39 22.22
CA PHE A 827 -30.76 2.97 22.96
C PHE A 827 -31.01 4.42 22.52
N ASN A 828 -32.23 4.63 22.02
CA ASN A 828 -32.98 5.88 21.98
C ASN A 828 -32.70 6.75 23.22
N PHE A 829 -32.45 8.04 23.00
CA PHE A 829 -33.37 9.13 23.36
C PHE A 829 -32.99 10.42 22.62
#